data_AF-A0A2T6FK34-F1
#
_entry.id   AF-A0A2T6FK34-F1
#
_cell.length_a   1.000
_cell.length_b   1.000
_cell.length_c   1.000
_cell.angle_alpha   90.00
_cell.angle_beta   90.00
_cell.angle_gamma   90.00
#
_symmetry.space_group_name_H-M   'P 1'
#
loop_
_entity.id
_entity.type
_entity.pdbx_description
1 polymer ?
#
loop_
_entity_poly.entity_id
_entity_poly.type
_entity_poly.pdbx_seq_one_letter_code
_entity_poly.pdbx_strand_id
1 'polypeptide(L)'
;MFTEIQLYQHFDRHQLPVDGRDYILTTRQQEASRMVGVHARTNSCSWFYSEKMQRTISTESRTAERAFVVLAERDKNVFEIWDQPEPVPIIKYTKKSKERKDWYTPDFLVLRKDGPCVIEVKNEKSVANLISAQPKNWVRNDDGTVIYLPAKEYFESIGIKFEVWVSSNKNKFSVFNQEMALRTRQYKNDSFIDRLKLDAAFNESFSWSLYNLKERLQLENYSALIQALDREKLFFDWESCLLSVPRGCYVVRDKRLLKYVDEFKGPKIYQDGMLSPISVGAMPSSKYAQEALDRLEKLKANERNRSTRRWKNLIRKGSEDGLSEFQSLIPKWFFAGNRKRKINAVAETFLIEYLLGEHALSQGLSDYRSYIKYRVGAQEAHPMYPPVAKTTFIRRLRSIPPEIIAMKRGGKRAANAAASPSDPIDRQLKAELAWQSAAIDHYLADVYLVFFDSGGEAHVLRPWVTAMVDLATSCVLAFSISFLSPSRVSCAKVMRDCARRHGLLPKEIILDRGAEFRSVYFSALLAHSKIELVLRPSAHSRYGAEVESLFGEFKKQWLSQRPGNLADFKESRGVDGKSSPKKRAVLTVYDFYREFEAFIAWRDANPRGIEILSPKFRLKKNMREYPFVAVTQKLNNEYLLATAVDTNTYKIDFQRGIHIGPIWYWSPDIKEVRGKKSSVEVRTDPENPHVVYALIDGKWIPCYSSKINRYSALDGISQLVEGLIVIDAFSERQKIKQAADEDAVRIIKKLYEDSKETGVSQMVEFEFVDEAESTDEESIFSMLKNAEIIPLATESWEVKNVWNN
;
A
#
# COMPACT_ATOMS: atom_id res chain seq x y z
N MET A 1 28.51 -11.20 1.14
CA MET A 1 28.72 -12.31 0.19
C MET A 1 30.14 -12.84 0.28
N PHE A 2 30.32 -14.13 0.03
CA PHE A 2 31.62 -14.78 -0.09
C PHE A 2 32.40 -14.24 -1.30
N THR A 3 33.69 -13.99 -1.10
CA THR A 3 34.63 -13.92 -2.22
C THR A 3 34.71 -15.26 -2.92
N GLU A 4 35.22 -15.29 -4.15
CA GLU A 4 35.41 -16.54 -4.90
C GLU A 4 36.21 -17.58 -4.10
N ILE A 5 37.33 -17.16 -3.48
CA ILE A 5 38.14 -18.03 -2.62
C ILE A 5 37.33 -18.57 -1.43
N GLN A 6 36.57 -17.72 -0.74
CA GLN A 6 35.76 -18.15 0.39
C GLN A 6 34.67 -19.14 -0.01
N LEU A 7 34.09 -18.97 -1.20
CA LEU A 7 33.07 -19.88 -1.74
C LEU A 7 33.67 -21.26 -2.02
N TYR A 8 34.80 -21.35 -2.72
CA TYR A 8 35.44 -22.63 -3.01
C TYR A 8 35.91 -23.34 -1.71
N GLN A 9 36.46 -22.60 -0.75
CA GLN A 9 36.77 -23.14 0.57
C GLN A 9 35.53 -23.67 1.30
N HIS A 10 34.38 -23.01 1.13
CA HIS A 10 33.12 -23.49 1.66
C HIS A 10 32.68 -24.79 0.97
N PHE A 11 32.77 -24.88 -0.35
CA PHE A 11 32.48 -26.12 -1.09
C PHE A 11 33.36 -27.29 -0.66
N ASP A 12 34.67 -27.05 -0.51
CA ASP A 12 35.63 -28.10 -0.11
C ASP A 12 35.37 -28.55 1.33
N ARG A 13 35.09 -27.62 2.25
CA ARG A 13 34.76 -27.94 3.64
C ARG A 13 33.54 -28.87 3.76
N HIS A 14 32.55 -28.68 2.89
CA HIS A 14 31.33 -29.49 2.88
C HIS A 14 31.36 -30.63 1.86
N GLN A 15 32.53 -30.90 1.24
CA GLN A 15 32.74 -31.99 0.28
C GLN A 15 31.70 -31.96 -0.86
N LEU A 16 31.35 -30.77 -1.34
CA LEU A 16 30.27 -30.61 -2.31
C LEU A 16 30.67 -31.20 -3.68
N PRO A 17 29.86 -32.10 -4.28
CA PRO A 17 30.07 -32.65 -5.62
C PRO A 17 30.08 -31.57 -6.71
N VAL A 18 30.65 -31.90 -7.88
CA VAL A 18 30.75 -30.98 -9.02
C VAL A 18 29.37 -30.43 -9.43
N ASP A 19 28.39 -31.30 -9.62
CA ASP A 19 27.02 -30.91 -10.00
C ASP A 19 26.39 -29.92 -8.99
N GLY A 20 26.65 -30.11 -7.70
CA GLY A 20 26.21 -29.20 -6.65
C GLY A 20 26.93 -27.85 -6.70
N ARG A 21 28.24 -27.83 -6.95
CA ARG A 21 29.02 -26.59 -7.14
C ARG A 21 28.49 -25.82 -8.34
N ASP A 22 28.25 -26.50 -9.46
CA ASP A 22 27.77 -25.90 -10.70
C ASP A 22 26.38 -25.29 -10.53
N TYR A 23 25.47 -25.98 -9.82
CA TYR A 23 24.15 -25.43 -9.49
C TYR A 23 24.25 -24.12 -8.67
N ILE A 24 25.13 -24.08 -7.66
CA ILE A 24 25.32 -22.89 -6.82
C ILE A 24 25.97 -21.76 -7.63
N LEU A 25 27.01 -22.05 -8.41
CA LEU A 25 27.70 -21.05 -9.23
C LEU A 25 26.75 -20.43 -10.25
N THR A 26 25.96 -21.27 -10.93
CA THR A 26 24.94 -20.84 -11.89
C THR A 26 23.91 -19.94 -11.21
N THR A 27 23.40 -20.34 -10.04
CA THR A 27 22.46 -19.52 -9.25
C THR A 27 23.05 -18.17 -8.85
N ARG A 28 24.34 -18.11 -8.47
CA ARG A 28 25.00 -16.85 -8.07
C ARG A 28 25.24 -15.90 -9.25
N GLN A 29 25.44 -16.43 -10.45
CA GLN A 29 25.76 -15.64 -11.66
C GLN A 29 24.52 -15.13 -12.39
N GLN A 30 23.37 -15.76 -12.20
CA GLN A 30 22.14 -15.39 -12.88
C GLN A 30 21.34 -14.33 -12.10
N GLU A 31 20.59 -13.51 -12.84
CA GLU A 31 19.41 -12.85 -12.27
C GLU A 31 18.34 -13.91 -11.96
N ALA A 32 17.42 -13.61 -11.04
CA ALA A 32 16.38 -14.55 -10.63
C ALA A 32 15.71 -15.20 -11.85
N SER A 33 15.63 -16.54 -11.88
CA SER A 33 15.25 -17.33 -13.07
C SER A 33 13.86 -16.97 -13.65
N ARG A 34 13.02 -16.28 -12.88
CA ARG A 34 11.75 -15.69 -13.31
C ARG A 34 11.49 -14.34 -12.64
N MET A 35 10.83 -13.44 -13.35
CA MET A 35 10.28 -12.22 -12.73
C MET A 35 9.14 -12.60 -11.77
N VAL A 36 9.34 -12.33 -10.49
CA VAL A 36 8.31 -12.54 -9.45
C VAL A 36 7.06 -11.71 -9.77
N GLY A 37 5.89 -12.37 -9.70
CA GLY A 37 4.60 -11.70 -9.86
C GLY A 37 3.93 -11.77 -11.23
N VAL A 38 4.59 -12.31 -12.27
CA VAL A 38 3.99 -12.49 -13.62
C VAL A 38 2.76 -13.41 -13.59
N HIS A 39 2.71 -14.36 -12.66
CA HIS A 39 1.59 -15.30 -12.48
C HIS A 39 0.95 -15.31 -11.09
N ALA A 40 1.52 -14.58 -10.11
CA ALA A 40 0.97 -14.53 -8.75
C ALA A 40 -0.41 -13.85 -8.77
N ARG A 41 -1.48 -14.60 -8.52
CA ARG A 41 -2.88 -14.11 -8.65
C ARG A 41 -3.55 -13.83 -7.30
N THR A 42 -2.96 -14.30 -6.20
CA THR A 42 -3.52 -14.26 -4.84
C THR A 42 -2.57 -13.66 -3.80
N ASN A 43 -1.26 -13.72 -4.04
CA ASN A 43 -0.25 -13.32 -3.06
C ASN A 43 0.38 -11.97 -3.41
N SER A 44 0.90 -11.29 -2.40
CA SER A 44 1.69 -10.07 -2.54
C SER A 44 3.12 -10.43 -2.93
N CYS A 45 3.67 -9.71 -3.89
CA CYS A 45 5.07 -9.82 -4.27
C CYS A 45 5.85 -8.73 -3.52
N SER A 46 6.99 -9.05 -2.94
CA SER A 46 7.83 -8.08 -2.24
C SER A 46 9.31 -8.23 -2.58
N TRP A 47 10.01 -7.11 -2.61
CA TRP A 47 11.45 -7.02 -2.81
C TRP A 47 12.10 -6.50 -1.53
N PHE A 48 12.68 -7.43 -0.77
CA PHE A 48 13.35 -7.14 0.49
C PHE A 48 14.80 -6.76 0.22
N TYR A 49 15.25 -5.60 0.72
CA TYR A 49 16.66 -5.22 0.62
C TYR A 49 17.49 -5.98 1.67
N SER A 50 18.37 -6.87 1.22
CA SER A 50 19.30 -7.61 2.08
C SER A 50 20.61 -6.86 2.21
N GLU A 51 21.04 -6.63 3.45
CA GLU A 51 22.36 -6.06 3.73
C GLU A 51 23.46 -7.10 3.51
N LYS A 52 23.21 -8.38 3.82
CA LYS A 52 24.17 -9.47 3.56
C LYS A 52 24.51 -9.59 2.08
N MET A 53 23.50 -9.42 1.24
CA MET A 53 23.61 -9.56 -0.21
C MET A 53 23.89 -8.23 -0.92
N GLN A 54 23.63 -7.09 -0.28
CA GLN A 54 23.68 -5.74 -0.89
C GLN A 54 22.81 -5.62 -2.14
N ARG A 55 21.71 -6.36 -2.19
CA ARG A 55 20.73 -6.38 -3.28
C ARG A 55 19.34 -6.72 -2.74
N THR A 56 18.33 -6.54 -3.59
CA THR A 56 16.98 -6.97 -3.30
C THR A 56 16.83 -8.48 -3.53
N ILE A 57 16.07 -9.12 -2.63
CA ILE A 57 15.62 -10.52 -2.69
C ILE A 57 14.12 -10.48 -2.91
N SER A 58 13.65 -11.10 -3.99
CA SER A 58 12.22 -11.18 -4.30
C SER A 58 11.53 -12.30 -3.52
N THR A 59 10.26 -12.06 -3.18
CA THR A 59 9.41 -12.97 -2.40
C THR A 59 7.99 -12.93 -2.97
N GLU A 60 7.36 -14.09 -3.16
CA GLU A 60 5.99 -14.24 -3.65
C GLU A 60 4.96 -14.31 -2.53
N SER A 61 5.39 -14.28 -1.27
CA SER A 61 4.52 -14.29 -0.10
C SER A 61 5.04 -13.40 1.02
N ARG A 62 4.21 -12.46 1.47
CA ARG A 62 4.51 -11.63 2.64
C ARG A 62 4.40 -12.40 3.96
N THR A 63 3.60 -13.48 4.00
CA THR A 63 3.38 -14.29 5.21
C THR A 63 4.45 -15.30 5.49
N ALA A 64 4.92 -16.00 4.46
CA ALA A 64 5.83 -17.11 4.63
C ALA A 64 7.23 -16.77 4.09
N GLU A 65 7.36 -16.47 2.80
CA GLU A 65 8.68 -16.23 2.19
C GLU A 65 9.39 -15.01 2.75
N ARG A 66 8.69 -13.87 2.90
CA ARG A 66 9.29 -12.68 3.53
C ARG A 66 9.66 -12.93 4.98
N ALA A 67 8.85 -13.70 5.72
CA ALA A 67 9.18 -14.08 7.09
C ALA A 67 10.47 -14.90 7.14
N PHE A 68 10.63 -15.87 6.23
CA PHE A 68 11.86 -16.65 6.09
C PHE A 68 13.06 -15.76 5.79
N VAL A 69 12.97 -14.89 4.78
CA VAL A 69 14.07 -14.00 4.37
C VAL A 69 14.50 -13.08 5.52
N VAL A 70 13.56 -12.48 6.26
CA VAL A 70 13.87 -11.64 7.42
C VAL A 70 14.61 -12.41 8.52
N LEU A 71 14.16 -13.63 8.83
CA LEU A 71 14.82 -14.47 9.84
C LEU A 71 16.21 -14.90 9.38
N ALA A 72 16.36 -15.29 8.11
CA ALA A 72 17.64 -15.66 7.50
C ALA A 72 18.61 -14.46 7.42
N GLU A 73 18.12 -13.25 7.17
CA GLU A 73 18.93 -12.02 7.15
C GLU A 73 19.53 -11.74 8.54
N ARG A 74 18.82 -12.05 9.62
CA ARG A 74 19.37 -11.88 10.97
C ARG A 74 20.30 -13.00 11.40
N ASP A 75 20.07 -14.24 10.97
CA ASP A 75 20.83 -15.41 11.41
C ASP A 75 22.32 -15.29 11.04
N LYS A 76 23.19 -15.26 12.04
CA LYS A 76 24.65 -15.14 11.85
C LYS A 76 25.26 -16.35 11.12
N ASN A 77 24.57 -17.48 11.08
CA ASN A 77 25.01 -18.68 10.37
C ASN A 77 24.64 -18.67 8.89
N VAL A 78 23.77 -17.76 8.43
CA VAL A 78 23.41 -17.60 7.02
C VAL A 78 24.32 -16.54 6.39
N PHE A 79 25.08 -16.93 5.36
CA PHE A 79 26.00 -16.02 4.67
C PHE A 79 25.40 -15.43 3.40
N GLU A 80 24.67 -16.23 2.62
CA GLU A 80 24.04 -15.80 1.37
C GLU A 80 22.63 -16.38 1.24
N ILE A 81 21.74 -15.61 0.59
CA ILE A 81 20.35 -15.97 0.31
C ILE A 81 20.08 -15.61 -1.15
N TRP A 82 19.70 -16.61 -1.94
CA TRP A 82 19.42 -16.48 -3.36
C TRP A 82 17.98 -16.92 -3.62
N ASP A 83 17.17 -16.02 -4.18
CA ASP A 83 15.78 -16.25 -4.54
C ASP A 83 15.62 -16.89 -5.92
N GLN A 84 14.66 -17.82 -6.03
CA GLN A 84 14.24 -18.45 -7.28
C GLN A 84 15.41 -19.05 -8.10
N PRO A 85 16.21 -19.97 -7.50
CA PRO A 85 17.28 -20.66 -8.21
C PRO A 85 16.74 -21.48 -9.40
N GLU A 86 17.64 -21.97 -10.26
CA GLU A 86 17.23 -22.64 -11.50
C GLU A 86 16.27 -23.83 -11.25
N PRO A 87 15.22 -23.99 -12.10
CA PRO A 87 14.35 -25.15 -12.01
C PRO A 87 15.09 -26.46 -12.28
N VAL A 88 14.74 -27.50 -11.53
CA VAL A 88 15.35 -28.82 -11.62
C VAL A 88 14.33 -29.90 -11.99
N PRO A 89 14.73 -30.97 -12.68
CA PRO A 89 13.84 -32.06 -13.01
C PRO A 89 13.62 -32.97 -11.79
N ILE A 90 12.38 -33.12 -11.34
CA ILE A 90 11.99 -34.02 -10.25
C ILE A 90 11.06 -35.12 -10.73
N ILE A 91 11.00 -36.22 -9.98
CA ILE A 91 10.04 -37.31 -10.20
C ILE A 91 8.98 -37.24 -9.11
N LYS A 92 7.71 -37.02 -9.49
CA LYS A 92 6.60 -36.94 -8.53
C LYS A 92 5.48 -37.92 -8.84
N TYR A 93 4.69 -38.27 -7.83
CA TYR A 93 3.53 -39.15 -7.98
C TYR A 93 2.24 -38.37 -8.19
N THR A 94 1.42 -38.81 -9.15
CA THR A 94 0.08 -38.26 -9.40
C THR A 94 -0.94 -38.78 -8.38
N LYS A 95 -2.16 -38.20 -8.36
CA LYS A 95 -3.29 -38.70 -7.54
C LYS A 95 -3.63 -40.18 -7.80
N LYS A 96 -3.34 -40.67 -9.01
CA LYS A 96 -3.50 -42.09 -9.39
C LYS A 96 -2.25 -42.93 -9.11
N SER A 97 -1.32 -42.42 -8.29
CA SER A 97 -0.08 -43.09 -7.92
C SER A 97 0.87 -43.44 -9.08
N LYS A 98 0.74 -42.79 -10.24
CA LYS A 98 1.70 -42.92 -11.35
C LYS A 98 2.82 -41.88 -11.24
N GLU A 99 4.05 -42.29 -11.52
CA GLU A 99 5.21 -41.40 -11.62
C GLU A 99 5.09 -40.45 -12.82
N ARG A 100 5.61 -39.24 -12.64
CA ARG A 100 5.65 -38.20 -13.66
C ARG A 100 6.88 -37.33 -13.44
N LYS A 101 7.67 -37.13 -14.50
CA LYS A 101 8.71 -36.11 -14.54
C LYS A 101 8.08 -34.72 -14.60
N ASP A 102 8.55 -33.81 -13.76
CA ASP A 102 8.11 -32.42 -13.73
C ASP A 102 9.28 -31.50 -13.45
N TRP A 103 9.13 -30.21 -13.76
CA TRP A 103 10.10 -29.18 -13.41
C TRP A 103 9.70 -28.53 -12.09
N TYR A 104 10.66 -28.43 -11.18
CA TYR A 104 10.47 -27.83 -9.87
C TYR A 104 11.40 -26.65 -9.69
N THR A 105 10.82 -25.50 -9.38
CA THR A 105 11.55 -24.28 -9.02
C THR A 105 11.55 -24.16 -7.50
N PRO A 106 12.71 -24.22 -6.84
CA PRO A 106 12.79 -23.97 -5.41
C PRO A 106 12.52 -22.50 -5.07
N ASP A 107 12.12 -22.23 -3.83
CA ASP A 107 11.91 -20.86 -3.36
C ASP A 107 13.25 -20.14 -3.11
N PHE A 108 14.19 -20.78 -2.40
CA PHE A 108 15.50 -20.20 -2.09
C PHE A 108 16.65 -21.22 -2.11
N LEU A 109 17.85 -20.72 -2.43
CA LEU A 109 19.13 -21.35 -2.09
C LEU A 109 19.81 -20.52 -1.01
N VAL A 110 20.29 -21.16 0.06
CA VAL A 110 20.95 -20.50 1.18
C VAL A 110 22.31 -21.13 1.44
N LEU A 111 23.34 -20.29 1.57
CA LEU A 111 24.67 -20.74 1.99
C LEU A 111 24.82 -20.47 3.49
N ARG A 112 24.95 -21.55 4.28
CA ARG A 112 25.02 -21.50 5.74
C ARG A 112 26.34 -22.03 6.26
N LYS A 113 26.63 -21.81 7.55
CA LYS A 113 27.82 -22.36 8.22
C LYS A 113 27.89 -23.90 8.18
N ASP A 114 26.75 -24.57 8.19
CA ASP A 114 26.62 -26.03 8.13
C ASP A 114 26.54 -26.60 6.70
N GLY A 115 26.52 -25.75 5.68
CA GLY A 115 26.56 -26.14 4.27
C GLY A 115 25.52 -25.43 3.40
N PRO A 116 25.52 -25.70 2.08
CA PRO A 116 24.49 -25.20 1.18
C PRO A 116 23.17 -25.94 1.39
N CYS A 117 22.06 -25.19 1.34
CA CYS A 117 20.72 -25.74 1.51
C CYS A 117 19.70 -25.06 0.62
N VAL A 118 18.89 -25.85 -0.07
CA VAL A 118 17.71 -25.41 -0.80
C VAL A 118 16.50 -25.44 0.12
N ILE A 119 15.74 -24.35 0.13
CA ILE A 119 14.60 -24.13 1.02
C ILE A 119 13.32 -23.98 0.20
N GLU A 120 12.33 -24.80 0.53
CA GLU A 120 10.94 -24.64 0.11
C GLU A 120 10.13 -24.01 1.25
N VAL A 121 9.41 -22.93 0.99
CA VAL A 121 8.64 -22.22 1.99
C VAL A 121 7.16 -22.52 1.85
N LYS A 122 6.51 -22.95 2.94
CA LYS A 122 5.06 -23.20 3.00
C LYS A 122 4.45 -22.68 4.29
N ASN A 123 3.13 -22.50 4.32
CA ASN A 123 2.40 -22.22 5.57
C ASN A 123 1.72 -23.49 6.09
N GLU A 124 1.41 -23.55 7.38
CA GLU A 124 0.80 -24.71 8.04
C GLU A 124 -0.49 -25.20 7.34
N LYS A 125 -1.38 -24.29 6.93
CA LYS A 125 -2.64 -24.63 6.24
C LYS A 125 -2.38 -25.29 4.88
N SER A 126 -1.43 -24.77 4.11
CA SER A 126 -1.03 -25.32 2.81
C SER A 126 -0.41 -26.70 2.95
N VAL A 127 0.46 -26.90 3.95
CA VAL A 127 1.08 -28.20 4.22
C VAL A 127 0.02 -29.26 4.54
N ALA A 128 -0.93 -28.95 5.44
CA ALA A 128 -1.99 -29.89 5.81
C ALA A 128 -2.80 -30.36 4.58
N ASN A 129 -3.11 -29.43 3.67
CA ASN A 129 -3.80 -29.75 2.42
C ASN A 129 -2.94 -30.59 1.46
N LEU A 130 -1.64 -30.30 1.36
CA LEU A 130 -0.72 -31.02 0.48
C LEU A 130 -0.48 -32.46 0.94
N ILE A 131 -0.29 -32.68 2.25
CA ILE A 131 -0.16 -34.03 2.84
C ILE A 131 -1.44 -34.84 2.58
N SER A 132 -2.62 -34.26 2.82
CA SER A 132 -3.90 -34.92 2.57
C SER A 132 -4.11 -35.24 1.08
N ALA A 133 -3.76 -34.32 0.18
CA ALA A 133 -4.01 -34.46 -1.25
C ALA A 133 -2.95 -35.30 -2.01
N GLN A 134 -1.72 -35.36 -1.50
CA GLN A 134 -0.55 -35.96 -2.16
C GLN A 134 0.38 -36.68 -1.16
N PRO A 135 -0.11 -37.69 -0.43
CA PRO A 135 0.64 -38.34 0.65
C PRO A 135 1.91 -39.09 0.20
N LYS A 136 2.03 -39.42 -1.10
CA LYS A 136 3.25 -40.02 -1.66
C LYS A 136 4.37 -39.00 -1.93
N ASN A 137 4.03 -37.71 -2.01
CA ASN A 137 5.01 -36.66 -2.29
C ASN A 137 5.34 -35.84 -1.03
N TRP A 138 4.36 -35.67 -0.14
CA TRP A 138 4.47 -34.86 1.07
C TRP A 138 4.31 -35.72 2.30
N VAL A 139 5.32 -35.75 3.16
CA VAL A 139 5.34 -36.54 4.39
C VAL A 139 5.62 -35.62 5.58
N ARG A 140 5.03 -35.96 6.72
CA ARG A 140 5.38 -35.37 8.01
C ARG A 140 5.98 -36.46 8.89
N ASN A 141 7.18 -36.23 9.38
CA ASN A 141 7.87 -37.13 10.29
C ASN A 141 7.32 -37.00 11.72
N ASP A 142 7.70 -37.94 12.58
CA ASP A 142 7.28 -37.99 13.98
C ASP A 142 7.76 -36.76 14.80
N ASP A 143 8.90 -36.18 14.43
CA ASP A 143 9.43 -34.93 15.00
C ASP A 143 8.69 -33.67 14.51
N GLY A 144 7.69 -33.84 13.64
CA GLY A 144 6.87 -32.77 13.08
C GLY A 144 7.45 -32.11 11.84
N THR A 145 8.66 -32.48 11.40
CA THR A 145 9.30 -31.95 10.18
C THR A 145 8.54 -32.38 8.93
N VAL A 146 8.49 -31.47 7.95
CA VAL A 146 7.76 -31.68 6.70
C VAL A 146 8.77 -31.90 5.59
N ILE A 147 8.53 -32.90 4.76
CA ILE A 147 9.41 -33.26 3.66
C ILE A 147 8.61 -33.30 2.36
N TYR A 148 9.15 -32.65 1.33
CA TYR A 148 8.75 -32.86 -0.05
C TYR A 148 9.75 -33.81 -0.72
N LEU A 149 9.39 -35.11 -0.76
CA LEU A 149 10.30 -36.18 -1.15
C LEU A 149 10.91 -36.00 -2.55
N PRO A 150 10.13 -35.65 -3.60
CA PRO A 150 10.67 -35.48 -4.96
C PRO A 150 11.83 -34.49 -5.07
N ALA A 151 11.76 -33.36 -4.37
CA ALA A 151 12.82 -32.36 -4.41
C ALA A 151 14.00 -32.77 -3.52
N LYS A 152 13.72 -33.35 -2.35
CA LYS A 152 14.75 -33.85 -1.44
C LYS A 152 15.66 -34.87 -2.13
N GLU A 153 15.07 -35.87 -2.80
CA GLU A 153 15.82 -36.91 -3.52
C GLU A 153 16.74 -36.30 -4.60
N TYR A 154 16.25 -35.33 -5.37
CA TYR A 154 17.06 -34.65 -6.38
C TYR A 154 18.23 -33.86 -5.76
N PHE A 155 17.97 -32.98 -4.80
CA PHE A 155 19.01 -32.10 -4.26
C PHE A 155 20.07 -32.87 -3.47
N GLU A 156 19.67 -33.91 -2.73
CA GLU A 156 20.64 -34.78 -2.05
C GLU A 156 21.53 -35.54 -3.04
N SER A 157 21.02 -35.88 -4.24
CA SER A 157 21.83 -36.54 -5.28
C SER A 157 22.97 -35.67 -5.82
N ILE A 158 22.80 -34.33 -5.80
CA ILE A 158 23.86 -33.37 -6.17
C ILE A 158 24.60 -32.81 -4.94
N GLY A 159 24.39 -33.41 -3.75
CA GLY A 159 25.07 -33.06 -2.50
C GLY A 159 24.57 -31.79 -1.81
N ILE A 160 23.39 -31.27 -2.18
CA ILE A 160 22.80 -30.09 -1.55
C ILE A 160 21.65 -30.51 -0.61
N LYS A 161 21.64 -30.00 0.61
CA LYS A 161 20.57 -30.29 1.57
C LYS A 161 19.24 -29.66 1.11
N PHE A 162 18.12 -30.33 1.31
CA PHE A 162 16.79 -29.79 1.05
C PHE A 162 15.95 -29.71 2.32
N GLU A 163 15.34 -28.55 2.61
CA GLU A 163 14.45 -28.35 3.76
C GLU A 163 13.14 -27.69 3.35
N VAL A 164 12.03 -28.10 3.98
CA VAL A 164 10.77 -27.36 3.92
C VAL A 164 10.65 -26.50 5.18
N TRP A 165 10.70 -25.19 5.00
CA TRP A 165 10.45 -24.24 6.09
C TRP A 165 8.95 -23.93 6.18
N VAL A 166 8.35 -24.24 7.33
CA VAL A 166 6.91 -24.04 7.56
C VAL A 166 6.68 -22.79 8.40
N SER A 167 6.07 -21.78 7.80
CA SER A 167 5.64 -20.58 8.50
C SER A 167 4.48 -20.87 9.43
N SER A 168 4.66 -20.54 10.70
CA SER A 168 3.60 -20.54 11.72
C SER A 168 3.03 -19.14 11.91
N ASN A 169 1.74 -19.04 12.29
CA ASN A 169 1.13 -17.75 12.66
C ASN A 169 1.81 -17.13 13.89
N LYS A 170 2.51 -17.91 14.72
CA LYS A 170 3.30 -17.43 15.85
C LYS A 170 4.49 -16.56 15.42
N ASN A 171 4.98 -16.73 14.19
CA ASN A 171 6.15 -15.98 13.71
C ASN A 171 5.86 -14.49 13.48
N LYS A 172 4.58 -14.06 13.49
CA LYS A 172 4.19 -12.68 13.17
C LYS A 172 4.87 -11.63 14.05
N PHE A 173 5.03 -11.90 15.34
CA PHE A 173 5.72 -10.97 16.26
C PHE A 173 7.23 -11.03 16.07
N SER A 174 7.79 -12.23 15.93
CA SER A 174 9.22 -12.43 15.72
C SER A 174 9.71 -11.70 14.47
N VAL A 175 9.03 -11.88 13.33
CA VAL A 175 9.36 -11.22 12.06
C VAL A 175 9.32 -9.69 12.19
N PHE A 176 8.24 -9.16 12.76
CA PHE A 176 8.12 -7.71 13.00
C PHE A 176 9.28 -7.16 13.85
N ASN A 177 9.58 -7.84 14.95
CA ASN A 177 10.66 -7.46 15.85
C ASN A 177 12.04 -7.58 15.17
N GLN A 178 12.28 -8.62 14.37
CA GLN A 178 13.52 -8.78 13.62
C GLN A 178 13.73 -7.66 12.60
N GLU A 179 12.67 -7.27 11.90
CA GLU A 179 12.74 -6.15 10.96
C GLU A 179 13.17 -4.86 11.66
N MET A 180 12.64 -4.58 12.86
CA MET A 180 13.06 -3.43 13.66
C MET A 180 14.52 -3.54 14.12
N ALA A 181 14.93 -4.72 14.57
CA ALA A 181 16.29 -4.99 15.01
C ALA A 181 17.32 -4.81 13.88
N LEU A 182 17.01 -5.29 12.68
CA LEU A 182 17.84 -5.09 11.49
C LEU A 182 17.96 -3.60 11.16
N ARG A 183 16.85 -2.87 11.17
CA ARG A 183 16.87 -1.43 10.83
C ARG A 183 17.66 -0.58 11.81
N THR A 184 17.64 -0.90 13.10
CA THR A 184 18.43 -0.14 14.07
C THR A 184 19.94 -0.29 13.89
N ARG A 185 20.43 -1.33 13.15
CA ARG A 185 21.87 -1.52 12.88
C ARG A 185 22.47 -0.38 12.07
N GLN A 186 21.71 0.17 11.13
CA GLN A 186 22.14 1.25 10.26
C GLN A 186 22.14 2.62 10.96
N TYR A 187 21.43 2.72 12.08
CA TYR A 187 21.28 3.96 12.82
C TYR A 187 22.50 4.21 13.70
N LYS A 188 23.29 5.23 13.36
CA LYS A 188 24.35 5.74 14.23
C LYS A 188 23.70 6.37 15.44
N ASN A 189 23.94 5.76 16.60
CA ASN A 189 23.35 6.17 17.84
C ASN A 189 24.35 7.00 18.63
N ASP A 190 24.03 8.27 18.87
CA ASP A 190 24.84 9.14 19.72
C ASP A 190 24.64 8.80 21.22
N SER A 191 23.54 8.12 21.57
CA SER A 191 23.20 7.70 22.93
C SER A 191 23.69 6.28 23.23
N PHE A 192 24.80 6.13 23.94
CA PHE A 192 25.25 4.81 24.43
C PHE A 192 24.54 4.45 25.75
N ILE A 193 24.33 3.14 25.99
CA ILE A 193 23.88 2.66 27.29
C ILE A 193 25.08 2.68 28.24
N ASP A 194 25.05 3.54 29.25
CA ASP A 194 26.00 3.52 30.34
C ASP A 194 25.89 2.18 31.09
N ARG A 195 27.01 1.45 31.12
CA ARG A 195 27.08 0.12 31.74
C ARG A 195 26.80 0.17 33.24
N LEU A 196 27.26 1.20 33.95
CA LEU A 196 27.03 1.33 35.39
C LEU A 196 25.56 1.61 35.68
N LYS A 197 24.91 2.47 34.88
CA LYS A 197 23.45 2.72 35.01
C LYS A 197 22.64 1.47 34.69
N LEU A 198 23.05 0.70 33.68
CA LEU A 198 22.40 -0.55 33.32
C LEU A 198 22.56 -1.60 34.43
N ASP A 199 23.77 -1.73 34.98
CA ASP A 199 24.05 -2.63 36.10
C ASP A 199 23.23 -2.26 37.33
N ALA A 200 23.16 -0.98 37.68
CA ALA A 200 22.32 -0.49 38.78
C ALA A 200 20.83 -0.81 38.56
N ALA A 201 20.30 -0.58 37.36
CA ALA A 201 18.91 -0.91 37.05
C ALA A 201 18.61 -2.41 37.21
N PHE A 202 19.52 -3.29 36.76
CA PHE A 202 19.33 -4.73 36.90
C PHE A 202 19.63 -5.29 38.31
N ASN A 203 20.28 -4.51 39.18
CA ASN A 203 20.37 -4.80 40.60
C ASN A 203 19.08 -4.46 41.36
N GLU A 204 18.33 -3.45 40.90
CA GLU A 204 17.01 -3.07 41.45
C GLU A 204 15.91 -4.06 41.06
N SER A 205 15.93 -4.54 39.81
CA SER A 205 14.99 -5.54 39.31
C SER A 205 15.64 -6.38 38.22
N PHE A 206 15.42 -7.70 38.26
CA PHE A 206 15.93 -8.61 37.23
C PHE A 206 15.27 -8.41 35.86
N SER A 207 14.11 -7.74 35.80
CA SER A 207 13.35 -7.48 34.58
C SER A 207 12.74 -6.09 34.54
N TRP A 208 12.62 -5.53 33.33
CA TRP A 208 12.05 -4.21 33.10
C TRP A 208 11.21 -4.19 31.84
N SER A 209 10.11 -3.43 31.81
CA SER A 209 9.52 -3.07 30.51
C SER A 209 10.49 -2.19 29.73
N LEU A 210 10.49 -2.26 28.40
CA LEU A 210 11.34 -1.44 27.54
C LEU A 210 11.11 0.05 27.81
N TYR A 211 9.85 0.43 28.09
CA TYR A 211 9.47 1.78 28.50
C TYR A 211 10.15 2.18 29.83
N ASN A 212 9.95 1.41 30.90
CA ASN A 212 10.50 1.76 32.22
C ASN A 212 12.03 1.76 32.22
N LEU A 213 12.66 0.83 31.48
CA LEU A 213 14.12 0.80 31.36
C LEU A 213 14.64 2.04 30.63
N LYS A 214 13.98 2.46 29.55
CA LYS A 214 14.34 3.70 28.83
C LYS A 214 14.29 4.91 29.76
N GLU A 215 13.21 5.04 30.54
CA GLU A 215 13.06 6.14 31.51
C GLU A 215 14.10 6.06 32.65
N ARG A 216 14.33 4.86 33.22
CA ARG A 216 15.33 4.63 34.29
C ARG A 216 16.76 4.95 33.85
N LEU A 217 17.07 4.72 32.57
CA LEU A 217 18.36 5.03 31.97
C LEU A 217 18.43 6.45 31.38
N GLN A 218 17.32 7.20 31.39
CA GLN A 218 17.19 8.54 30.81
C GLN A 218 17.56 8.59 29.33
N LEU A 219 17.16 7.57 28.57
CA LEU A 219 17.38 7.52 27.13
C LEU A 219 16.29 8.30 26.39
N GLU A 220 16.68 9.07 25.37
CA GLU A 220 15.74 9.85 24.57
C GLU A 220 14.77 8.96 23.76
N ASN A 221 15.29 7.84 23.25
CA ASN A 221 14.60 6.95 22.33
C ASN A 221 15.00 5.47 22.55
N TYR A 222 14.38 4.54 21.82
CA TYR A 222 14.58 3.10 22.04
C TYR A 222 15.77 2.49 21.26
N SER A 223 16.49 3.26 20.44
CA SER A 223 17.53 2.74 19.53
C SER A 223 18.60 1.95 20.28
N ALA A 224 19.14 2.51 21.38
CA ALA A 224 20.20 1.88 22.14
C ALA A 224 19.78 0.53 22.75
N LEU A 225 18.56 0.46 23.28
CA LEU A 225 17.99 -0.76 23.86
C LEU A 225 17.76 -1.82 22.79
N ILE A 226 17.20 -1.46 21.63
CA ILE A 226 16.96 -2.40 20.54
C ILE A 226 18.28 -2.92 19.96
N GLN A 227 19.30 -2.06 19.83
CA GLN A 227 20.65 -2.49 19.45
C GLN A 227 21.26 -3.45 20.49
N ALA A 228 21.00 -3.25 21.78
CA ALA A 228 21.43 -4.19 22.82
C ALA A 228 20.71 -5.55 22.71
N LEU A 229 19.42 -5.57 22.36
CA LEU A 229 18.67 -6.81 22.07
C LEU A 229 19.18 -7.52 20.81
N ASP A 230 19.48 -6.76 19.75
CA ASP A 230 20.04 -7.31 18.51
C ASP A 230 21.42 -7.95 18.74
N ARG A 231 22.25 -7.31 19.57
CA ARG A 231 23.60 -7.79 19.95
C ARG A 231 23.59 -8.81 21.09
N GLU A 232 22.42 -9.31 21.50
CA GLU A 232 22.27 -10.32 22.56
C GLU A 232 22.88 -9.88 23.91
N LYS A 233 22.87 -8.58 24.21
CA LYS A 233 23.25 -8.03 25.53
C LYS A 233 22.06 -7.94 26.49
N LEU A 234 20.86 -7.85 25.93
CA LEU A 234 19.59 -7.97 26.62
C LEU A 234 18.75 -9.03 25.90
N PHE A 235 17.79 -9.60 26.60
CA PHE A 235 16.92 -10.64 26.06
C PHE A 235 15.46 -10.31 26.33
N PHE A 236 14.60 -10.67 25.37
CA PHE A 236 13.14 -10.62 25.50
C PHE A 236 12.54 -11.77 24.70
N ASP A 237 11.24 -12.00 24.88
CA ASP A 237 10.50 -12.97 24.10
C ASP A 237 10.12 -12.39 22.72
N TRP A 238 10.81 -12.85 21.69
CA TRP A 238 10.61 -12.44 20.31
C TRP A 238 9.24 -12.86 19.74
N GLU A 239 8.62 -13.91 20.28
CA GLU A 239 7.42 -14.54 19.74
C GLU A 239 6.13 -14.06 20.40
N SER A 240 6.20 -13.53 21.63
CA SER A 240 5.02 -13.09 22.39
C SER A 240 4.97 -11.59 22.72
N CYS A 241 6.08 -10.87 22.53
CA CYS A 241 6.17 -9.43 22.80
C CYS A 241 6.38 -8.64 21.50
N LEU A 242 6.08 -7.33 21.52
CA LEU A 242 6.30 -6.42 20.40
C LEU A 242 7.16 -5.24 20.82
N LEU A 243 8.23 -4.98 20.07
CA LEU A 243 9.12 -3.83 20.29
C LEU A 243 8.41 -2.49 20.08
N SER A 244 7.34 -2.45 19.29
CA SER A 244 6.47 -1.28 19.12
C SER A 244 5.55 -1.02 20.32
N VAL A 245 5.44 -1.97 21.26
CA VAL A 245 4.59 -1.88 22.46
C VAL A 245 5.49 -1.91 23.72
N PRO A 246 6.24 -0.84 24.00
CA PRO A 246 7.36 -0.87 24.93
C PRO A 246 6.95 -1.10 26.40
N ARG A 247 5.71 -0.80 26.78
CA ARG A 247 5.18 -1.09 28.12
C ARG A 247 4.86 -2.57 28.35
N GLY A 248 4.52 -3.29 27.29
CA GLY A 248 4.23 -4.74 27.32
C GLY A 248 5.45 -5.61 27.02
N CYS A 249 6.51 -5.03 26.45
CA CYS A 249 7.74 -5.72 26.10
C CYS A 249 8.73 -5.68 27.26
N TYR A 250 8.94 -6.82 27.93
CA TYR A 250 9.86 -6.92 29.06
C TYR A 250 11.20 -7.49 28.62
N VAL A 251 12.28 -6.91 29.15
CA VAL A 251 13.66 -7.28 28.90
C VAL A 251 14.33 -7.77 30.17
N VAL A 252 15.24 -8.72 30.00
CA VAL A 252 16.10 -9.29 31.06
C VAL A 252 17.56 -9.28 30.62
N ARG A 253 18.46 -9.38 31.59
CA ARG A 253 19.90 -9.47 31.33
C ARG A 253 20.37 -10.89 30.99
N ASP A 254 19.72 -11.91 31.57
CA ASP A 254 20.02 -13.31 31.34
C ASP A 254 18.79 -13.99 30.72
N LYS A 255 18.97 -14.60 29.54
CA LYS A 255 17.92 -15.30 28.80
C LYS A 255 17.17 -16.35 29.64
N ARG A 256 17.85 -16.99 30.60
CA ARG A 256 17.26 -18.01 31.50
C ARG A 256 16.16 -17.44 32.40
N LEU A 257 16.15 -16.12 32.62
CA LEU A 257 15.18 -15.45 33.47
C LEU A 257 13.86 -15.13 32.75
N LEU A 258 13.80 -15.25 31.41
CA LEU A 258 12.59 -14.93 30.64
C LEU A 258 11.36 -15.71 31.12
N LYS A 259 11.54 -16.98 31.49
CA LYS A 259 10.45 -17.86 31.97
C LYS A 259 9.77 -17.37 33.25
N TYR A 260 10.46 -16.58 34.06
CA TYR A 260 9.92 -16.04 35.31
C TYR A 260 9.19 -14.72 35.10
N VAL A 261 9.42 -14.01 33.98
CA VAL A 261 8.88 -12.67 33.77
C VAL A 261 7.36 -12.64 33.89
N ASP A 262 6.66 -13.67 33.39
CA ASP A 262 5.20 -13.72 33.43
C ASP A 262 4.63 -13.90 34.84
N GLU A 263 5.41 -14.47 35.79
CA GLU A 263 5.02 -14.56 37.20
C GLU A 263 4.95 -13.17 37.86
N PHE A 264 5.70 -12.19 37.35
CA PHE A 264 5.79 -10.83 37.91
C PHE A 264 4.90 -9.80 37.21
N LYS A 265 4.37 -10.09 36.01
CA LYS A 265 3.55 -9.14 35.22
C LYS A 265 2.12 -8.95 35.74
N GLY A 266 1.69 -9.74 36.73
CA GLY A 266 0.29 -9.85 37.12
C GLY A 266 -0.57 -10.51 36.03
N PRO A 267 -1.84 -10.84 36.32
CA PRO A 267 -2.70 -11.51 35.37
C PRO A 267 -3.04 -10.60 34.18
N LYS A 268 -2.75 -11.05 32.96
CA LYS A 268 -3.26 -10.40 31.74
C LYS A 268 -4.79 -10.55 31.68
N ILE A 269 -5.48 -9.49 31.25
CA ILE A 269 -6.93 -9.52 31.00
C ILE A 269 -7.26 -10.43 29.81
N TYR A 270 -6.36 -10.49 28.81
CA TYR A 270 -6.51 -11.29 27.61
C TYR A 270 -5.17 -11.86 27.16
N GLN A 271 -5.19 -13.09 26.65
CA GLN A 271 -4.07 -13.75 25.99
C GLN A 271 -4.55 -14.40 24.70
N ASP A 272 -3.66 -14.52 23.71
CA ASP A 272 -3.99 -15.22 22.47
C ASP A 272 -4.38 -16.67 22.79
N GLY A 273 -5.49 -17.14 22.21
CA GLY A 273 -6.08 -18.44 22.53
C GLY A 273 -6.81 -18.55 23.88
N MET A 274 -6.92 -17.47 24.67
CA MET A 274 -7.64 -17.49 25.96
C MET A 274 -9.15 -17.74 25.80
N LEU A 275 -9.75 -17.23 24.72
CA LEU A 275 -11.17 -17.39 24.44
C LEU A 275 -11.41 -18.56 23.51
N SER A 276 -12.27 -19.48 23.93
CA SER A 276 -12.76 -20.60 23.11
C SER A 276 -14.28 -20.53 22.97
N PRO A 277 -14.87 -21.08 21.88
CA PRO A 277 -16.32 -21.18 21.76
C PRO A 277 -16.93 -21.89 22.97
N ILE A 278 -17.87 -21.25 23.66
CA ILE A 278 -18.63 -21.85 24.75
C ILE A 278 -19.94 -22.39 24.18
N SER A 279 -20.27 -23.64 24.51
CA SER A 279 -21.52 -24.23 24.04
C SER A 279 -22.73 -23.54 24.70
N VAL A 280 -23.85 -23.45 23.96
CA VAL A 280 -25.12 -22.92 24.49
C VAL A 280 -25.66 -23.75 25.67
N GLY A 281 -25.22 -25.02 25.81
CA GLY A 281 -25.54 -25.84 26.96
C GLY A 281 -24.78 -25.45 28.23
N ALA A 282 -23.57 -24.91 28.09
CA ALA A 282 -22.78 -24.40 29.21
C ALA A 282 -23.20 -22.96 29.59
N MET A 283 -23.41 -22.10 28.58
CA MET A 283 -23.89 -20.74 28.76
C MET A 283 -25.06 -20.44 27.81
N PRO A 284 -26.32 -20.49 28.29
CA PRO A 284 -27.50 -20.30 27.44
C PRO A 284 -27.69 -18.84 27.01
N SER A 285 -28.37 -18.63 25.88
CA SER A 285 -28.90 -17.30 25.55
C SER A 285 -29.94 -16.86 26.58
N SER A 286 -30.19 -15.55 26.74
CA SER A 286 -31.19 -15.03 27.68
C SER A 286 -32.57 -15.65 27.48
N LYS A 287 -32.97 -15.91 26.22
CA LYS A 287 -34.23 -16.60 25.90
C LYS A 287 -34.25 -18.04 26.42
N TYR A 288 -33.14 -18.75 26.29
CA TYR A 288 -33.04 -20.15 26.72
C TYR A 288 -32.96 -20.25 28.25
N ALA A 289 -32.30 -19.28 28.88
CA ALA A 289 -32.26 -19.13 30.32
C ALA A 289 -33.66 -18.86 30.90
N GLN A 290 -34.40 -17.89 30.34
CA GLN A 290 -35.76 -17.59 30.77
C GLN A 290 -36.67 -18.82 30.67
N GLU A 291 -36.64 -19.51 29.52
CA GLU A 291 -37.43 -20.73 29.35
C GLU A 291 -37.00 -21.84 30.32
N ALA A 292 -35.72 -21.96 30.67
CA ALA A 292 -35.26 -22.90 31.69
C ALA A 292 -35.73 -22.50 33.11
N LEU A 293 -35.78 -21.20 33.42
CA LEU A 293 -36.33 -20.66 34.67
C LEU A 293 -37.84 -20.91 34.75
N ASP A 294 -38.61 -20.61 33.71
CA ASP A 294 -40.05 -20.86 33.67
C ASP A 294 -40.35 -22.36 33.90
N ARG A 295 -39.50 -23.25 33.36
CA ARG A 295 -39.59 -24.70 33.60
C ARG A 295 -39.30 -25.05 35.05
N LEU A 296 -38.29 -24.44 35.66
CA LEU A 296 -37.96 -24.62 37.07
C LEU A 296 -39.08 -24.11 37.97
N GLU A 297 -39.66 -22.95 37.67
CA GLU A 297 -40.78 -22.37 38.44
C GLU A 297 -42.00 -23.29 38.40
N LYS A 298 -42.37 -23.79 37.21
CA LYS A 298 -43.46 -24.77 37.06
C LYS A 298 -43.20 -26.09 37.80
N LEU A 299 -41.93 -26.50 37.88
CA LEU A 299 -41.53 -27.66 38.68
C LEU A 299 -41.62 -27.39 40.19
N LYS A 300 -41.21 -26.19 40.64
CA LYS A 300 -41.33 -25.74 42.04
C LYS A 300 -42.78 -25.56 42.47
N ALA A 301 -43.64 -25.09 41.57
CA ALA A 301 -45.09 -25.00 41.75
C ALA A 301 -45.80 -26.37 41.76
N ASN A 302 -45.07 -27.48 41.68
CA ASN A 302 -45.58 -28.86 41.72
C ASN A 302 -46.64 -29.17 40.63
N GLU A 303 -46.57 -28.50 39.48
CA GLU A 303 -47.47 -28.78 38.35
C GLU A 303 -47.33 -30.24 37.88
N ARG A 304 -48.45 -30.96 37.74
CA ARG A 304 -48.48 -32.36 37.29
C ARG A 304 -48.97 -32.45 35.86
N ASN A 305 -48.04 -32.42 34.90
CA ASN A 305 -48.34 -32.63 33.49
C ASN A 305 -47.23 -33.45 32.79
N ARG A 306 -47.46 -33.80 31.51
CA ARG A 306 -46.52 -34.61 30.72
C ARG A 306 -45.14 -33.94 30.59
N SER A 307 -45.11 -32.60 30.54
CA SER A 307 -43.89 -31.81 30.38
C SER A 307 -43.08 -31.79 31.67
N THR A 308 -43.70 -31.60 32.84
CA THR A 308 -42.99 -31.63 34.13
C THR A 308 -42.40 -33.00 34.45
N ARG A 309 -43.08 -34.12 34.10
CA ARG A 309 -42.50 -35.46 34.19
C ARG A 309 -41.27 -35.64 33.29
N ARG A 310 -41.31 -35.09 32.07
CA ARG A 310 -40.19 -35.11 31.13
C ARG A 310 -39.01 -34.28 31.65
N TRP A 311 -39.27 -33.09 32.19
CA TRP A 311 -38.26 -32.22 32.78
C TRP A 311 -37.59 -32.84 34.00
N LYS A 312 -38.34 -33.50 34.90
CA LYS A 312 -37.75 -34.27 36.02
C LYS A 312 -36.82 -35.38 35.53
N ASN A 313 -37.17 -36.08 34.45
CA ASN A 313 -36.29 -37.09 33.86
C ASN A 313 -35.05 -36.47 33.20
N LEU A 314 -35.16 -35.25 32.63
CA LEU A 314 -34.00 -34.51 32.12
C LEU A 314 -33.06 -34.07 33.24
N ILE A 315 -33.59 -33.58 34.37
CA ILE A 315 -32.79 -33.26 35.56
C ILE A 315 -32.07 -34.49 36.08
N ARG A 316 -32.76 -35.63 36.21
CA ARG A 316 -32.14 -36.89 36.67
C ARG A 316 -30.96 -37.29 35.78
N LYS A 317 -31.17 -37.31 34.46
CA LYS A 317 -30.11 -37.64 33.49
C LYS A 317 -28.98 -36.60 33.49
N GLY A 318 -29.32 -35.31 33.58
CA GLY A 318 -28.31 -34.26 33.64
C GLY A 318 -27.47 -34.32 34.91
N SER A 319 -28.07 -34.73 36.04
CA SER A 319 -27.35 -34.96 37.29
C SER A 319 -26.38 -36.15 37.18
N GLU A 320 -26.71 -37.20 36.44
CA GLU A 320 -25.79 -38.30 36.10
C GLU A 320 -24.59 -37.79 35.27
N ASP A 321 -24.80 -36.75 34.46
CA ASP A 321 -23.77 -36.06 33.64
C ASP A 321 -23.08 -34.87 34.37
N GLY A 322 -23.36 -34.63 35.66
CA GLY A 322 -22.78 -33.53 36.45
C GLY A 322 -23.34 -32.12 36.17
N LEU A 323 -24.51 -32.02 35.53
CA LEU A 323 -25.19 -30.74 35.23
C LEU A 323 -26.11 -30.30 36.37
N SER A 324 -26.24 -28.98 36.57
CA SER A 324 -27.26 -28.42 37.47
C SER A 324 -28.69 -28.63 36.94
N GLU A 325 -29.70 -28.49 37.80
CA GLU A 325 -31.11 -28.55 37.39
C GLU A 325 -31.42 -27.52 36.29
N PHE A 326 -30.88 -26.31 36.43
CA PHE A 326 -31.00 -25.24 35.44
C PHE A 326 -30.39 -25.65 34.10
N GLN A 327 -29.14 -26.11 34.09
CA GLN A 327 -28.45 -26.55 32.86
C GLN A 327 -29.18 -27.71 32.19
N SER A 328 -29.73 -28.64 32.98
CA SER A 328 -30.49 -29.79 32.50
C SER A 328 -31.78 -29.39 31.78
N LEU A 329 -32.34 -28.22 32.09
CA LEU A 329 -33.58 -27.72 31.53
C LEU A 329 -33.40 -26.72 30.38
N ILE A 330 -32.15 -26.36 30.05
CA ILE A 330 -31.85 -25.50 28.89
C ILE A 330 -32.47 -26.11 27.62
N PRO A 331 -33.29 -25.36 26.87
CA PRO A 331 -33.89 -25.83 25.64
C PRO A 331 -32.83 -26.21 24.59
N LYS A 332 -32.84 -27.47 24.18
CA LYS A 332 -31.99 -27.98 23.08
C LYS A 332 -32.60 -27.69 21.70
N TRP A 333 -33.15 -26.51 21.47
CA TRP A 333 -33.82 -26.17 20.20
C TRP A 333 -32.89 -26.12 19.00
N PHE A 334 -31.62 -25.79 19.20
CA PHE A 334 -30.58 -25.95 18.19
C PHE A 334 -30.38 -27.42 17.77
N PHE A 335 -30.80 -28.38 18.61
CA PHE A 335 -30.88 -29.78 18.23
C PHE A 335 -32.23 -30.19 17.61
N ALA A 336 -33.23 -29.31 17.61
CA ALA A 336 -34.58 -29.59 17.12
C ALA A 336 -34.71 -29.30 15.61
N GLY A 337 -35.70 -29.94 14.98
CA GLY A 337 -35.94 -29.85 13.54
C GLY A 337 -35.70 -31.19 12.83
N ASN A 338 -36.46 -31.42 11.76
CA ASN A 338 -36.27 -32.62 10.94
C ASN A 338 -34.98 -32.49 10.12
N ARG A 339 -33.98 -33.33 10.44
CA ARG A 339 -32.70 -33.39 9.73
C ARG A 339 -32.69 -34.35 8.55
N LYS A 340 -33.76 -35.11 8.34
CA LYS A 340 -33.91 -35.98 7.17
C LYS A 340 -34.30 -35.11 5.97
N ARG A 341 -33.66 -35.37 4.82
CA ARG A 341 -33.94 -34.66 3.55
C ARG A 341 -35.43 -34.81 3.20
N LYS A 342 -36.14 -33.68 3.12
CA LYS A 342 -37.55 -33.61 2.65
C LYS A 342 -37.67 -33.29 1.17
N ILE A 343 -36.57 -32.92 0.51
CA ILE A 343 -36.56 -32.54 -0.91
C ILE A 343 -36.19 -33.78 -1.71
N ASN A 344 -36.90 -34.02 -2.81
CA ASN A 344 -36.56 -35.07 -3.76
C ASN A 344 -35.16 -34.80 -4.37
N ALA A 345 -34.35 -35.84 -4.52
CA ALA A 345 -32.97 -35.71 -5.01
C ALA A 345 -32.88 -35.09 -6.41
N VAL A 346 -33.85 -35.38 -7.30
CA VAL A 346 -33.91 -34.82 -8.66
C VAL A 346 -34.17 -33.31 -8.60
N ALA A 347 -35.17 -32.88 -7.84
CA ALA A 347 -35.48 -31.46 -7.66
C ALA A 347 -34.36 -30.69 -6.95
N GLU A 348 -33.63 -31.33 -6.03
CA GLU A 348 -32.46 -30.73 -5.36
C GLU A 348 -31.28 -30.57 -6.33
N THR A 349 -31.02 -31.58 -7.16
CA THR A 349 -29.94 -31.55 -8.16
C THR A 349 -30.20 -30.44 -9.18
N PHE A 350 -31.41 -30.40 -9.75
CA PHE A 350 -31.80 -29.36 -10.69
C PHE A 350 -31.73 -27.96 -10.09
N LEU A 351 -32.13 -27.79 -8.81
CA LEU A 351 -31.98 -26.51 -8.10
C LEU A 351 -30.51 -26.08 -8.00
N ILE A 352 -29.60 -26.98 -7.65
CA ILE A 352 -28.18 -26.64 -7.51
C ILE A 352 -27.58 -26.31 -8.89
N GLU A 353 -27.91 -27.07 -9.92
CA GLU A 353 -27.48 -26.82 -11.30
C GLU A 353 -27.97 -25.47 -11.80
N TYR A 354 -29.25 -25.14 -11.60
CA TYR A 354 -29.79 -23.83 -11.95
C TYR A 354 -29.10 -22.69 -11.18
N LEU A 355 -28.91 -22.86 -9.86
CA LEU A 355 -28.29 -21.84 -9.02
C LEU A 355 -26.82 -21.58 -9.39
N LEU A 356 -26.05 -22.63 -9.66
CA LEU A 356 -24.64 -22.53 -10.04
C LEU A 356 -24.46 -22.24 -11.53
N GLY A 357 -25.42 -22.59 -12.38
CA GLY A 357 -25.44 -22.29 -13.81
C GLY A 357 -26.10 -20.95 -14.09
N GLU A 358 -27.38 -20.99 -14.44
CA GLU A 358 -28.14 -19.84 -14.94
C GLU A 358 -28.21 -18.65 -13.98
N HIS A 359 -28.49 -18.87 -12.70
CA HIS A 359 -28.60 -17.77 -11.72
C HIS A 359 -27.25 -17.07 -11.52
N ALA A 360 -26.17 -17.84 -11.37
CA ALA A 360 -24.84 -17.31 -11.13
C ALA A 360 -24.22 -16.61 -12.35
N LEU A 361 -24.65 -16.96 -13.56
CA LEU A 361 -24.23 -16.27 -14.80
C LEU A 361 -25.05 -15.02 -15.11
N SER A 362 -26.28 -14.92 -14.60
CA SER A 362 -27.16 -13.78 -14.88
C SER A 362 -26.74 -12.51 -14.12
N GLN A 363 -26.46 -11.42 -14.85
CA GLN A 363 -26.25 -10.09 -14.26
C GLN A 363 -27.58 -9.31 -14.15
N GLY A 364 -27.76 -8.56 -13.05
CA GLY A 364 -28.95 -7.71 -12.83
C GLY A 364 -30.27 -8.44 -12.55
N LEU A 365 -30.27 -9.77 -12.47
CA LEU A 365 -31.46 -10.57 -12.22
C LEU A 365 -31.83 -10.55 -10.73
N SER A 366 -33.04 -10.07 -10.40
CA SER A 366 -33.53 -10.11 -9.02
C SER A 366 -33.82 -11.54 -8.56
N ASP A 367 -33.64 -11.81 -7.26
CA ASP A 367 -33.91 -13.11 -6.65
C ASP A 367 -35.32 -13.64 -6.97
N TYR A 368 -36.31 -12.74 -7.01
CA TYR A 368 -37.68 -13.10 -7.36
C TYR A 368 -37.80 -13.56 -8.82
N ARG A 369 -37.24 -12.78 -9.77
CA ARG A 369 -37.28 -13.15 -11.19
C ARG A 369 -36.49 -14.43 -11.46
N SER A 370 -35.38 -14.62 -10.76
CA SER A 370 -34.63 -15.88 -10.83
C SER A 370 -35.41 -17.07 -10.28
N TYR A 371 -36.15 -16.91 -9.19
CA TYR A 371 -37.02 -17.96 -8.68
C TYR A 371 -38.14 -18.35 -9.66
N ILE A 372 -38.75 -17.36 -10.34
CA ILE A 372 -39.78 -17.65 -11.36
C ILE A 372 -39.19 -18.43 -12.53
N LYS A 373 -38.01 -18.03 -13.04
CA LYS A 373 -37.30 -18.78 -14.08
C LYS A 373 -36.97 -20.22 -13.66
N TYR A 374 -36.44 -20.39 -12.45
CA TYR A 374 -36.20 -21.71 -11.87
C TYR A 374 -37.48 -22.57 -11.86
N ARG A 375 -38.60 -22.00 -11.42
CA ARG A 375 -39.87 -22.75 -11.33
C ARG A 375 -40.34 -23.27 -12.67
N VAL A 376 -40.27 -22.45 -13.72
CA VAL A 376 -40.66 -22.85 -15.08
C VAL A 376 -39.77 -23.99 -15.56
N GLY A 377 -38.44 -23.82 -15.47
CA GLY A 377 -37.50 -24.87 -15.87
C GLY A 377 -37.63 -26.15 -15.04
N ALA A 378 -37.96 -26.04 -13.76
CA ALA A 378 -38.19 -27.20 -12.88
C ALA A 378 -39.47 -27.98 -13.25
N GLN A 379 -40.54 -27.28 -13.64
CA GLN A 379 -41.78 -27.91 -14.10
C GLN A 379 -41.57 -28.69 -15.41
N GLU A 380 -40.70 -28.19 -16.29
CA GLU A 380 -40.32 -28.86 -17.54
C GLU A 380 -39.34 -30.03 -17.31
N ALA A 381 -38.29 -29.82 -16.49
CA ALA A 381 -37.22 -30.79 -16.29
C ALA A 381 -37.63 -31.99 -15.43
N HIS A 382 -38.56 -31.81 -14.49
CA HIS A 382 -39.01 -32.89 -13.60
C HIS A 382 -40.51 -32.79 -13.29
N PRO A 383 -41.41 -33.02 -14.27
CA PRO A 383 -42.85 -32.83 -14.11
C PRO A 383 -43.48 -33.72 -13.01
N MET A 384 -42.86 -34.86 -12.70
CA MET A 384 -43.31 -35.77 -11.62
C MET A 384 -43.00 -35.25 -10.20
N TYR A 385 -42.17 -34.21 -10.06
CA TYR A 385 -41.82 -33.64 -8.76
C TYR A 385 -42.07 -32.14 -8.73
N PRO A 386 -42.76 -31.61 -7.70
CA PRO A 386 -43.01 -30.19 -7.61
C PRO A 386 -41.70 -29.39 -7.43
N PRO A 387 -41.58 -28.21 -8.05
CA PRO A 387 -40.46 -27.29 -7.79
C PRO A 387 -40.35 -26.94 -6.32
N VAL A 388 -39.14 -26.58 -5.86
CA VAL A 388 -38.98 -26.13 -4.47
C VAL A 388 -39.70 -24.80 -4.23
N ALA A 389 -40.22 -24.60 -3.01
CA ALA A 389 -40.81 -23.34 -2.60
C ALA A 389 -39.77 -22.20 -2.56
N LYS A 390 -40.22 -20.94 -2.75
CA LYS A 390 -39.38 -19.73 -2.75
C LYS A 390 -38.47 -19.64 -1.53
N THR A 391 -38.99 -19.95 -0.35
CA THR A 391 -38.22 -19.94 0.91
C THR A 391 -37.05 -20.95 0.88
N THR A 392 -37.26 -22.11 0.26
CA THR A 392 -36.23 -23.13 0.08
C THR A 392 -35.21 -22.73 -0.99
N PHE A 393 -35.68 -22.14 -2.10
CA PHE A 393 -34.82 -21.55 -3.14
C PHE A 393 -33.87 -20.49 -2.54
N ILE A 394 -34.41 -19.49 -1.84
CA ILE A 394 -33.64 -18.41 -1.21
C ILE A 394 -32.70 -18.96 -0.14
N ARG A 395 -33.15 -19.91 0.69
CA ARG A 395 -32.29 -20.55 1.70
C ARG A 395 -31.11 -21.28 1.04
N ARG A 396 -31.36 -22.01 -0.06
CA ARG A 396 -30.28 -22.70 -0.80
C ARG A 396 -29.35 -21.70 -1.46
N LEU A 397 -29.87 -20.65 -2.09
CA LEU A 397 -29.08 -19.57 -2.66
C LEU A 397 -28.15 -18.93 -1.62
N ARG A 398 -28.67 -18.60 -0.42
CA ARG A 398 -27.89 -18.04 0.70
C ARG A 398 -26.90 -19.02 1.32
N SER A 399 -27.09 -20.33 1.14
CA SER A 399 -26.14 -21.35 1.62
C SER A 399 -24.95 -21.53 0.68
N ILE A 400 -25.05 -21.07 -0.57
CA ILE A 400 -23.92 -21.04 -1.49
C ILE A 400 -23.01 -19.88 -1.04
N PRO A 401 -21.71 -20.12 -0.83
CA PRO A 401 -20.77 -19.05 -0.51
C PRO A 401 -20.87 -17.91 -1.55
N PRO A 402 -21.11 -16.64 -1.14
CA PRO A 402 -21.34 -15.52 -2.04
C PRO A 402 -20.25 -15.33 -3.10
N GLU A 403 -19.00 -15.66 -2.77
CA GLU A 403 -17.84 -15.60 -3.65
C GLU A 403 -17.99 -16.50 -4.89
N ILE A 404 -18.71 -17.63 -4.81
CA ILE A 404 -18.91 -18.53 -5.94
C ILE A 404 -19.80 -17.88 -7.00
N ILE A 405 -20.88 -17.22 -6.56
CA ILE A 405 -21.81 -16.53 -7.45
C ILE A 405 -21.15 -15.27 -8.01
N ALA A 406 -20.48 -14.50 -7.16
CA ALA A 406 -19.78 -13.29 -7.57
C ALA A 406 -18.64 -13.59 -8.56
N MET A 407 -17.92 -14.71 -8.39
CA MET A 407 -16.92 -15.20 -9.35
C MET A 407 -17.51 -15.41 -10.74
N LYS A 408 -18.71 -16.01 -10.84
CA LYS A 408 -19.38 -16.25 -12.12
C LYS A 408 -19.96 -14.97 -12.74
N ARG A 409 -20.40 -14.00 -11.94
CA ARG A 409 -20.96 -12.73 -12.44
C ARG A 409 -19.92 -11.72 -12.88
N GLY A 410 -18.90 -11.49 -12.06
CA GLY A 410 -17.96 -10.38 -12.22
C GLY A 410 -16.50 -10.79 -12.10
N GLY A 411 -16.22 -12.09 -12.25
CA GLY A 411 -14.88 -12.65 -12.14
C GLY A 411 -14.30 -12.52 -10.72
N LYS A 412 -12.98 -12.67 -10.63
CA LYS A 412 -12.26 -12.75 -9.35
C LYS A 412 -12.42 -11.50 -8.49
N ARG A 413 -12.45 -10.30 -9.08
CA ARG A 413 -12.61 -9.05 -8.31
C ARG A 413 -13.94 -9.03 -7.57
N ALA A 414 -15.03 -9.41 -8.23
CA ALA A 414 -16.33 -9.54 -7.58
C ALA A 414 -16.34 -10.66 -6.52
N ALA A 415 -15.71 -11.80 -6.81
CA ALA A 415 -15.56 -12.89 -5.84
C ALA A 415 -14.89 -12.44 -4.54
N ASN A 416 -13.77 -11.71 -4.64
CA ASN A 416 -13.04 -11.24 -3.47
C ASN A 416 -13.78 -10.16 -2.67
N ALA A 417 -14.56 -9.32 -3.34
CA ALA A 417 -15.41 -8.34 -2.67
C ALA A 417 -16.57 -9.02 -1.89
N ALA A 418 -17.04 -10.17 -2.38
CA ALA A 418 -18.09 -10.97 -1.75
C ALA A 418 -17.56 -11.99 -0.73
N ALA A 419 -16.25 -12.26 -0.73
CA ALA A 419 -15.63 -13.23 0.16
C ALA A 419 -15.73 -12.81 1.63
N SER A 420 -15.81 -13.80 2.51
CA SER A 420 -15.90 -13.56 3.94
C SER A 420 -14.64 -12.84 4.46
N PRO A 421 -14.76 -11.95 5.46
CA PRO A 421 -13.61 -11.38 6.15
C PRO A 421 -12.67 -12.48 6.66
N SER A 422 -11.35 -12.25 6.58
CA SER A 422 -10.41 -13.18 7.20
C SER A 422 -10.44 -13.01 8.71
N ASP A 423 -10.25 -14.09 9.47
CA ASP A 423 -10.17 -14.03 10.93
C ASP A 423 -9.07 -13.05 11.36
N PRO A 424 -9.34 -12.03 12.20
CA PRO A 424 -8.34 -11.12 12.73
C PRO A 424 -7.15 -11.81 13.41
N ILE A 425 -7.34 -12.96 14.07
CA ILE A 425 -6.30 -13.71 14.78
C ILE A 425 -5.24 -14.23 13.79
N ASP A 426 -5.69 -14.62 12.60
CA ASP A 426 -4.88 -15.16 11.50
C ASP A 426 -4.24 -14.08 10.61
N ARG A 427 -4.53 -12.78 10.82
CA ARG A 427 -3.96 -11.69 10.01
C ARG A 427 -2.53 -11.40 10.44
N GLN A 428 -1.69 -10.98 9.49
CA GLN A 428 -0.41 -10.36 9.82
C GLN A 428 -0.62 -9.05 10.55
N LEU A 429 0.40 -8.66 11.32
CA LEU A 429 0.48 -7.32 11.88
C LEU A 429 0.49 -6.28 10.76
N LYS A 430 -0.27 -5.21 10.97
CA LYS A 430 -0.18 -4.00 10.15
C LYS A 430 1.09 -3.23 10.53
N ALA A 431 1.38 -2.17 9.78
CA ALA A 431 2.37 -1.19 10.22
C ALA A 431 1.93 -0.59 11.56
N GLU A 432 2.80 -0.65 12.56
CA GLU A 432 2.53 -0.14 13.91
C GLU A 432 3.26 1.20 14.15
N LEU A 433 4.39 1.40 13.45
CA LEU A 433 5.25 2.58 13.59
C LEU A 433 5.21 3.45 12.34
N ALA A 434 5.35 4.76 12.54
CA ALA A 434 5.44 5.73 11.45
C ALA A 434 6.66 5.44 10.58
N TRP A 435 6.54 5.72 9.27
CA TRP A 435 7.56 5.47 8.24
C TRP A 435 7.91 4.00 8.02
N GLN A 436 7.26 3.07 8.71
CA GLN A 436 7.46 1.65 8.49
C GLN A 436 6.96 1.24 7.11
N SER A 437 5.75 1.69 6.76
CA SER A 437 5.07 1.35 5.52
C SER A 437 4.22 2.51 5.05
N ALA A 438 4.32 2.85 3.77
CA ALA A 438 3.41 3.78 3.12
C ALA A 438 2.67 3.11 1.97
N ALA A 439 1.55 3.69 1.56
CA ALA A 439 0.89 3.36 0.29
C ALA A 439 0.87 4.58 -0.63
N ILE A 440 1.01 4.34 -1.92
CA ILE A 440 0.81 5.35 -2.97
C ILE A 440 -0.37 4.92 -3.82
N ASP A 441 -1.26 5.86 -4.12
CA ASP A 441 -2.34 5.66 -5.08
C ASP A 441 -2.62 6.96 -5.84
N HIS A 442 -3.36 6.82 -6.94
CA HIS A 442 -3.70 7.89 -7.87
C HIS A 442 -5.21 8.15 -7.88
N TYR A 443 -5.59 9.43 -7.87
CA TYR A 443 -6.98 9.87 -7.93
C TYR A 443 -7.17 10.91 -9.02
N LEU A 444 -8.00 10.60 -10.03
CA LEU A 444 -8.48 11.58 -10.98
C LEU A 444 -9.51 12.47 -10.29
N ALA A 445 -9.12 13.69 -9.94
CA ALA A 445 -9.95 14.56 -9.12
C ALA A 445 -11.30 14.86 -9.81
N ASP A 446 -12.36 14.87 -9.00
CA ASP A 446 -13.71 15.21 -9.43
C ASP A 446 -13.91 16.74 -9.47
N VAL A 447 -12.98 17.45 -10.11
CA VAL A 447 -13.03 18.92 -10.31
C VAL A 447 -12.27 19.30 -11.59
N TYR A 448 -12.71 20.36 -12.26
CA TYR A 448 -11.98 21.01 -13.34
C TYR A 448 -11.13 22.17 -12.80
N LEU A 449 -9.88 22.25 -13.24
CA LEU A 449 -8.97 23.35 -12.93
C LEU A 449 -8.73 24.22 -14.16
N VAL A 450 -8.72 25.53 -13.96
CA VAL A 450 -8.32 26.51 -14.97
C VAL A 450 -6.79 26.50 -15.07
N PHE A 451 -6.27 26.23 -16.26
CA PHE A 451 -4.81 26.22 -16.52
C PHE A 451 -4.36 27.31 -17.50
N PHE A 452 -5.31 27.89 -18.25
CA PHE A 452 -5.09 28.99 -19.17
C PHE A 452 -6.40 29.77 -19.31
N ASP A 453 -6.30 31.10 -19.33
CA ASP A 453 -7.42 32.02 -19.54
C ASP A 453 -7.05 32.98 -20.66
N SER A 454 -7.91 33.12 -21.66
CA SER A 454 -7.72 34.01 -22.81
C SER A 454 -8.59 35.28 -22.73
N GLY A 455 -8.77 35.84 -21.53
CA GLY A 455 -9.48 37.11 -21.34
C GLY A 455 -11.00 36.97 -21.48
N GLY A 456 -11.57 35.86 -20.98
CA GLY A 456 -13.02 35.60 -21.02
C GLY A 456 -13.39 34.15 -21.30
N GLU A 457 -12.46 33.34 -21.80
CA GLU A 457 -12.64 31.89 -22.00
C GLU A 457 -11.61 31.09 -21.17
N ALA A 458 -12.11 30.45 -20.11
CA ALA A 458 -11.30 29.60 -19.24
C ALA A 458 -11.11 28.21 -19.85
N HIS A 459 -9.87 27.83 -20.13
CA HIS A 459 -9.51 26.48 -20.55
C HIS A 459 -9.18 25.61 -19.34
N VAL A 460 -9.83 24.44 -19.29
CA VAL A 460 -9.88 23.61 -18.08
C VAL A 460 -9.46 22.17 -18.31
N LEU A 461 -8.78 21.60 -17.31
CA LEU A 461 -8.38 20.18 -17.27
C LEU A 461 -8.66 19.56 -15.91
N ARG A 462 -8.79 18.23 -15.89
CA ARG A 462 -8.94 17.48 -14.63
C ARG A 462 -7.56 17.02 -14.17
N PRO A 463 -7.18 17.29 -12.91
CA PRO A 463 -5.90 16.85 -12.38
C PRO A 463 -6.01 15.42 -11.85
N TRP A 464 -4.94 14.65 -12.05
CA TRP A 464 -4.59 13.50 -11.25
C TRP A 464 -3.82 13.95 -10.01
N VAL A 465 -4.25 13.48 -8.84
CA VAL A 465 -3.56 13.63 -7.57
C VAL A 465 -2.95 12.29 -7.19
N THR A 466 -1.64 12.26 -7.01
CA THR A 466 -0.92 11.10 -6.47
C THR A 466 -0.56 11.39 -5.03
N ALA A 467 -0.93 10.53 -4.09
CA ALA A 467 -0.64 10.76 -2.67
C ALA A 467 0.08 9.56 -2.06
N MET A 468 1.06 9.83 -1.19
CA MET A 468 1.74 8.87 -0.35
C MET A 468 1.24 9.01 1.09
N VAL A 469 0.69 7.94 1.67
CA VAL A 469 0.10 7.94 3.02
C VAL A 469 0.78 6.90 3.89
N ASP A 470 1.19 7.30 5.09
CA ASP A 470 1.74 6.41 6.11
C ASP A 470 0.64 5.47 6.65
N LEU A 471 0.87 4.16 6.59
CA LEU A 471 -0.15 3.17 6.94
C LEU A 471 -0.34 2.98 8.45
N ALA A 472 0.66 3.34 9.27
CA ALA A 472 0.55 3.23 10.72
C ALA A 472 -0.25 4.37 11.34
N THR A 473 -0.11 5.59 10.79
CA THR A 473 -0.68 6.82 11.35
C THR A 473 -1.77 7.43 10.49
N SER A 474 -1.91 7.01 9.23
CA SER A 474 -2.74 7.63 8.19
C SER A 474 -2.37 9.07 7.81
N CYS A 475 -1.19 9.54 8.24
CA CYS A 475 -0.66 10.86 7.89
C CYS A 475 -0.27 10.89 6.40
N VAL A 476 -0.55 11.99 5.70
CA VAL A 476 -0.10 12.16 4.32
C VAL A 476 1.37 12.60 4.35
N LEU A 477 2.24 11.80 3.72
CA LEU A 477 3.68 12.06 3.68
C LEU A 477 4.10 12.91 2.48
N ALA A 478 3.39 12.78 1.36
CA ALA A 478 3.69 13.50 0.13
C ALA A 478 2.51 13.47 -0.84
N PHE A 479 2.51 14.40 -1.79
CA PHE A 479 1.62 14.33 -2.93
C PHE A 479 2.23 14.98 -4.18
N SER A 480 1.64 14.70 -5.33
CA SER A 480 1.92 15.41 -6.58
C SER A 480 0.69 15.53 -7.44
N ILE A 481 0.69 16.53 -8.33
CA ILE A 481 -0.44 16.83 -9.22
C ILE A 481 0.05 16.75 -10.66
N SER A 482 -0.76 16.17 -11.54
CA SER A 482 -0.47 16.00 -12.96
C SER A 482 -1.75 16.14 -13.80
N PHE A 483 -1.68 16.67 -15.02
CA PHE A 483 -2.81 16.58 -15.96
C PHE A 483 -2.74 15.32 -16.83
N LEU A 484 -1.60 14.63 -16.84
CA LEU A 484 -1.41 13.38 -17.55
C LEU A 484 -1.86 12.21 -16.69
N SER A 485 -2.21 11.11 -17.36
CA SER A 485 -2.51 9.86 -16.65
C SER A 485 -1.30 9.38 -15.84
N PRO A 486 -1.51 8.67 -14.73
CA PRO A 486 -0.45 8.17 -13.87
C PRO A 486 0.64 7.46 -14.65
N SER A 487 1.89 7.78 -14.33
CA SER A 487 3.05 7.23 -15.03
C SER A 487 4.27 7.21 -14.12
N ARG A 488 5.41 6.76 -14.65
CA ARG A 488 6.72 6.85 -14.01
C ARG A 488 7.04 8.26 -13.50
N VAL A 489 6.59 9.30 -14.22
CA VAL A 489 6.75 10.71 -13.83
C VAL A 489 5.96 11.00 -12.55
N SER A 490 4.72 10.53 -12.44
CA SER A 490 3.89 10.71 -11.23
C SER A 490 4.54 10.06 -10.01
N CYS A 491 5.11 8.85 -10.18
CA CYS A 491 5.87 8.17 -9.14
C CYS A 491 7.12 8.96 -8.73
N ALA A 492 7.87 9.52 -9.69
CA ALA A 492 9.05 10.34 -9.42
C ALA A 492 8.69 11.61 -8.63
N LYS A 493 7.64 12.33 -9.05
CA LYS A 493 7.15 13.55 -8.39
C LYS A 493 6.80 13.30 -6.91
N VAL A 494 6.02 12.26 -6.60
CA VAL A 494 5.63 11.97 -5.21
C VAL A 494 6.82 11.53 -4.33
N MET A 495 7.78 10.80 -4.91
CA MET A 495 9.02 10.43 -4.21
C MET A 495 9.92 11.65 -3.92
N ARG A 496 9.99 12.60 -4.86
CA ARG A 496 10.69 13.88 -4.65
C ARG A 496 10.02 14.74 -3.60
N ASP A 497 8.70 14.85 -3.65
CA ASP A 497 7.95 15.64 -2.66
C ASP A 497 8.14 15.11 -1.24
N CYS A 498 8.12 13.78 -1.05
CA CYS A 498 8.40 13.17 0.25
C CYS A 498 9.80 13.51 0.77
N ALA A 499 10.82 13.33 -0.07
CA ALA A 499 12.20 13.68 0.27
C ALA A 499 12.39 15.18 0.51
N ARG A 500 11.70 16.05 -0.25
CA ARG A 500 11.76 17.51 -0.10
C ARG A 500 11.15 17.98 1.22
N ARG A 501 9.99 17.45 1.59
CA ARG A 501 9.26 17.84 2.81
C ARG A 501 9.93 17.33 4.09
N HIS A 502 10.51 16.14 4.03
CA HIS A 502 10.93 15.42 5.24
C HIS A 502 12.41 15.06 5.29
N GLY A 503 13.12 15.04 4.17
CA GLY A 503 14.45 14.43 4.09
C GLY A 503 14.45 12.92 4.37
N LEU A 504 13.27 12.29 4.29
CA LEU A 504 12.99 10.92 4.70
C LEU A 504 12.09 10.25 3.68
N LEU A 505 12.20 8.92 3.62
CA LEU A 505 11.31 8.03 2.86
C LEU A 505 10.90 6.85 3.76
N PRO A 506 9.72 6.25 3.50
CA PRO A 506 9.28 5.07 4.23
C PRO A 506 10.17 3.86 3.93
N LYS A 507 10.31 2.94 4.90
CA LYS A 507 11.08 1.70 4.73
C LYS A 507 10.51 0.85 3.58
N GLU A 508 9.19 0.68 3.55
CA GLU A 508 8.51 -0.03 2.47
C GLU A 508 7.38 0.79 1.86
N ILE A 509 7.13 0.58 0.58
CA ILE A 509 5.99 1.16 -0.13
C ILE A 509 5.12 0.04 -0.69
N ILE A 510 3.85 0.05 -0.29
CA ILE A 510 2.82 -0.91 -0.70
C ILE A 510 1.96 -0.30 -1.80
N LEU A 511 1.91 -0.98 -2.94
CA LEU A 511 1.32 -0.47 -4.17
C LEU A 511 0.36 -1.48 -4.77
N ASP A 512 -0.49 -1.01 -5.67
CA ASP A 512 -1.24 -1.90 -6.54
C ASP A 512 -0.37 -2.44 -7.70
N ARG A 513 -0.98 -3.11 -8.68
CA ARG A 513 -0.26 -3.70 -9.82
C ARG A 513 -0.32 -2.83 -11.08
N GLY A 514 -0.50 -1.52 -10.91
CA GLY A 514 -0.38 -0.52 -11.96
C GLY A 514 0.91 -0.70 -12.78
N ALA A 515 0.86 -0.29 -14.05
CA ALA A 515 1.99 -0.49 -14.97
C ALA A 515 3.20 0.37 -14.57
N GLU A 516 2.93 1.57 -14.06
CA GLU A 516 3.89 2.51 -13.49
C GLU A 516 4.65 1.93 -12.29
N PHE A 517 3.96 1.26 -11.36
CA PHE A 517 4.57 0.64 -10.19
C PHE A 517 5.34 -0.64 -10.51
N ARG A 518 5.01 -1.33 -11.62
CA ARG A 518 5.76 -2.49 -12.12
C ARG A 518 6.92 -2.12 -13.05
N SER A 519 7.15 -0.83 -13.28
CA SER A 519 8.20 -0.40 -14.19
C SER A 519 9.60 -0.69 -13.61
N VAL A 520 10.54 -1.01 -14.51
CA VAL A 520 11.97 -1.17 -14.16
C VAL A 520 12.50 0.12 -13.53
N TYR A 521 12.11 1.26 -14.10
CA TYR A 521 12.45 2.59 -13.56
C TYR A 521 12.09 2.73 -12.09
N PHE A 522 10.83 2.47 -11.72
CA PHE A 522 10.39 2.69 -10.36
C PHE A 522 11.03 1.69 -9.39
N SER A 523 11.20 0.45 -9.82
CA SER A 523 11.94 -0.57 -9.05
C SER A 523 13.40 -0.14 -8.81
N ALA A 524 14.07 0.41 -9.83
CA ALA A 524 15.43 0.92 -9.73
C ALA A 524 15.54 2.15 -8.81
N LEU A 525 14.58 3.09 -8.88
CA LEU A 525 14.52 4.24 -7.99
C LEU A 525 14.37 3.82 -6.52
N LEU A 526 13.46 2.88 -6.23
CA LEU A 526 13.30 2.37 -4.87
C LEU A 526 14.55 1.63 -4.38
N ALA A 527 15.18 0.82 -5.24
CA ALA A 527 16.43 0.15 -4.91
C ALA A 527 17.57 1.14 -4.63
N HIS A 528 17.70 2.20 -5.42
CA HIS A 528 18.66 3.29 -5.22
C HIS A 528 18.47 3.95 -3.84
N SER A 529 17.22 4.18 -3.45
CA SER A 529 16.86 4.71 -2.12
C SER A 529 16.79 3.65 -1.02
N LYS A 530 17.11 2.38 -1.30
CA LYS A 530 17.05 1.24 -0.35
C LYS A 530 15.66 1.01 0.28
N ILE A 531 14.62 1.29 -0.50
CA ILE A 531 13.22 1.14 -0.12
C ILE A 531 12.70 -0.21 -0.63
N GLU A 532 11.97 -0.91 0.24
CA GLU A 532 11.37 -2.20 -0.09
C GLU A 532 10.07 -1.98 -0.87
N LEU A 533 9.97 -2.60 -2.06
CA LEU A 533 8.76 -2.57 -2.88
C LEU A 533 7.83 -3.71 -2.49
N VAL A 534 6.53 -3.43 -2.35
CA VAL A 534 5.51 -4.45 -2.10
C VAL A 534 4.33 -4.23 -3.05
N LEU A 535 4.10 -5.17 -3.96
CA LEU A 535 2.92 -5.17 -4.83
C LEU A 535 1.83 -6.05 -4.22
N ARG A 536 0.68 -5.44 -3.93
CA ARG A 536 -0.47 -6.14 -3.36
C ARG A 536 -1.08 -7.10 -4.40
N PRO A 537 -1.83 -8.13 -3.96
CA PRO A 537 -2.56 -9.00 -4.89
C PRO A 537 -3.55 -8.18 -5.71
N SER A 538 -3.77 -8.54 -6.98
CA SER A 538 -4.78 -7.91 -7.87
C SER A 538 -6.23 -8.01 -7.37
N ALA A 539 -6.42 -8.71 -6.26
CA ALA A 539 -7.64 -9.27 -5.73
C ALA A 539 -8.06 -8.67 -4.37
N HIS A 540 -7.13 -8.04 -3.61
CA HIS A 540 -7.37 -7.64 -2.23
C HIS A 540 -7.15 -6.13 -2.04
N SER A 541 -8.24 -5.39 -1.78
CA SER A 541 -8.24 -3.93 -1.57
C SER A 541 -7.71 -3.49 -0.19
N ARG A 542 -7.50 -4.42 0.74
CA ARG A 542 -7.35 -4.11 2.18
C ARG A 542 -6.09 -3.32 2.57
N TYR A 543 -5.06 -3.27 1.74
CA TYR A 543 -3.79 -2.56 2.01
C TYR A 543 -3.74 -1.12 1.48
N GLY A 544 -4.82 -0.63 0.85
CA GLY A 544 -4.90 0.74 0.31
C GLY A 544 -6.07 1.55 0.89
N ALA A 545 -6.70 1.05 1.95
CA ALA A 545 -7.88 1.67 2.53
C ALA A 545 -7.61 3.09 3.04
N GLU A 546 -6.39 3.35 3.50
CA GLU A 546 -5.95 4.63 4.05
C GLU A 546 -5.87 5.71 2.96
N VAL A 547 -5.39 5.37 1.76
CA VAL A 547 -5.34 6.28 0.60
C VAL A 547 -6.71 6.43 -0.04
N GLU A 548 -7.46 5.33 -0.20
CA GLU A 548 -8.86 5.36 -0.66
C GLU A 548 -9.71 6.26 0.26
N SER A 549 -9.48 6.19 1.57
CA SER A 549 -10.13 7.05 2.56
C SER A 549 -9.72 8.52 2.44
N LEU A 550 -8.44 8.83 2.19
CA LEU A 550 -7.97 10.20 1.95
C LEU A 550 -8.72 10.83 0.77
N PHE A 551 -8.76 10.14 -0.37
CA PHE A 551 -9.42 10.66 -1.57
C PHE A 551 -10.94 10.72 -1.41
N GLY A 552 -11.54 9.74 -0.75
CA GLY A 552 -12.97 9.75 -0.43
C GLY A 552 -13.36 10.93 0.48
N GLU A 553 -12.55 11.24 1.50
CA GLU A 553 -12.72 12.40 2.36
C GLU A 553 -12.55 13.70 1.58
N PHE A 554 -11.47 13.84 0.80
CA PHE A 554 -11.22 15.02 -0.01
C PHE A 554 -12.36 15.30 -1.00
N LYS A 555 -12.82 14.25 -1.70
CA LYS A 555 -13.98 14.35 -2.60
C LYS A 555 -15.23 14.82 -1.88
N LYS A 556 -15.60 14.15 -0.78
CA LYS A 556 -16.88 14.36 -0.10
C LYS A 556 -16.92 15.65 0.71
N GLN A 557 -15.83 15.99 1.39
CA GLN A 557 -15.76 17.09 2.34
C GLN A 557 -15.18 18.36 1.74
N TRP A 558 -14.41 18.29 0.65
CA TRP A 558 -13.76 19.46 0.06
C TRP A 558 -14.26 19.76 -1.36
N LEU A 559 -14.04 18.84 -2.29
CA LEU A 559 -14.31 19.08 -3.72
C LEU A 559 -15.79 19.28 -4.04
N SER A 560 -16.68 18.54 -3.38
CA SER A 560 -18.14 18.65 -3.55
C SER A 560 -18.68 20.07 -3.31
N GLN A 561 -17.94 20.89 -2.55
CA GLN A 561 -18.32 22.27 -2.22
C GLN A 561 -17.80 23.30 -3.23
N ARG A 562 -16.99 22.90 -4.23
CA ARG A 562 -16.35 23.81 -5.18
C ARG A 562 -17.13 23.94 -6.50
N PRO A 563 -17.21 25.13 -7.10
CA PRO A 563 -17.67 25.26 -8.49
C PRO A 563 -16.81 24.42 -9.46
N GLY A 564 -17.46 23.81 -10.45
CA GLY A 564 -16.79 22.94 -11.42
C GLY A 564 -16.49 21.52 -10.93
N ASN A 565 -17.02 21.11 -9.77
CA ASN A 565 -16.92 19.75 -9.27
C ASN A 565 -17.79 18.74 -10.05
N LEU A 566 -17.46 17.46 -9.90
CA LEU A 566 -18.11 16.32 -10.56
C LEU A 566 -18.71 15.30 -9.57
N ALA A 567 -18.85 15.66 -8.29
CA ALA A 567 -19.27 14.71 -7.25
C ALA A 567 -20.68 14.14 -7.51
N ASP A 568 -21.61 14.97 -7.99
CA ASP A 568 -23.02 14.62 -8.28
C ASP A 568 -23.32 14.55 -9.79
N PHE A 569 -22.40 13.98 -10.58
CA PHE A 569 -22.52 13.90 -12.04
C PHE A 569 -23.83 13.24 -12.55
N LYS A 570 -24.58 12.50 -11.71
CA LYS A 570 -25.91 11.97 -12.08
C LYS A 570 -26.93 13.07 -12.39
N GLU A 571 -26.86 14.23 -11.74
CA GLU A 571 -27.74 15.37 -12.02
C GLU A 571 -27.31 16.13 -13.27
N SER A 572 -26.01 16.13 -13.60
CA SER A 572 -25.44 16.89 -14.73
C SER A 572 -25.98 16.51 -16.12
N ARG A 573 -26.56 15.32 -16.27
CA ARG A 573 -27.20 14.90 -17.54
C ARG A 573 -28.57 15.53 -17.77
N GLY A 574 -29.15 16.19 -16.76
CA GLY A 574 -30.43 16.90 -16.84
C GLY A 574 -30.31 18.43 -16.79
N VAL A 575 -29.10 18.99 -16.83
CA VAL A 575 -28.87 20.45 -16.72
C VAL A 575 -28.45 21.03 -18.06
N ASP A 576 -28.96 22.23 -18.39
CA ASP A 576 -28.58 22.99 -19.59
C ASP A 576 -27.07 23.15 -19.75
N GLY A 577 -26.58 23.11 -20.99
CA GLY A 577 -25.14 23.17 -21.31
C GLY A 577 -24.40 24.43 -20.82
N LYS A 578 -25.13 25.51 -20.50
CA LYS A 578 -24.59 26.73 -19.86
C LYS A 578 -24.19 26.50 -18.40
N SER A 579 -24.82 25.54 -17.71
CA SER A 579 -24.55 25.19 -16.30
C SER A 579 -23.58 24.01 -16.15
N SER A 580 -22.87 23.64 -17.21
CA SER A 580 -21.93 22.51 -17.17
C SER A 580 -20.77 22.78 -16.19
N PRO A 581 -20.25 21.74 -15.49
CA PRO A 581 -19.13 21.90 -14.56
C PRO A 581 -17.88 22.52 -15.19
N LYS A 582 -17.61 22.28 -16.47
CA LYS A 582 -16.48 22.90 -17.18
C LYS A 582 -16.57 24.42 -17.23
N LYS A 583 -17.76 24.96 -17.52
CA LYS A 583 -17.98 26.41 -17.62
C LYS A 583 -18.06 27.10 -16.25
N ARG A 584 -18.33 26.34 -15.19
CA ARG A 584 -18.37 26.84 -13.81
C ARG A 584 -17.04 26.71 -13.06
N ALA A 585 -16.01 26.16 -13.70
CA ALA A 585 -14.71 25.98 -13.08
C ALA A 585 -14.03 27.34 -12.90
N VAL A 586 -13.66 27.65 -11.66
CA VAL A 586 -12.97 28.89 -11.29
C VAL A 586 -11.64 28.63 -10.59
N LEU A 587 -11.40 27.39 -10.18
CA LEU A 587 -10.25 27.04 -9.37
C LEU A 587 -8.99 26.94 -10.24
N THR A 588 -8.00 27.77 -9.97
CA THR A 588 -6.71 27.71 -10.66
C THR A 588 -5.87 26.54 -10.17
N VAL A 589 -4.84 26.17 -10.92
CA VAL A 589 -3.88 25.14 -10.49
C VAL A 589 -3.18 25.54 -9.19
N TYR A 590 -2.77 26.81 -9.09
CA TYR A 590 -2.05 27.33 -7.94
C TYR A 590 -2.92 27.25 -6.68
N ASP A 591 -4.19 27.66 -6.77
CA ASP A 591 -5.13 27.60 -5.66
C ASP A 591 -5.44 26.16 -5.26
N PHE A 592 -5.58 25.25 -6.22
CA PHE A 592 -5.80 23.84 -5.93
C PHE A 592 -4.65 23.21 -5.12
N TYR A 593 -3.39 23.55 -5.43
CA TYR A 593 -2.24 23.14 -4.61
C TYR A 593 -2.38 23.65 -3.17
N ARG A 594 -2.63 24.96 -2.99
CA ARG A 594 -2.78 25.57 -1.65
C ARG A 594 -3.93 24.97 -0.86
N GLU A 595 -5.07 24.77 -1.52
CA GLU A 595 -6.25 24.18 -0.90
C GLU A 595 -6.03 22.72 -0.49
N PHE A 596 -5.35 21.93 -1.33
CA PHE A 596 -5.06 20.55 -1.00
C PHE A 596 -4.06 20.44 0.16
N GLU A 597 -3.05 21.31 0.21
CA GLU A 597 -2.16 21.41 1.38
C GLU A 597 -2.91 21.80 2.65
N ALA A 598 -3.83 22.77 2.57
CA ALA A 598 -4.65 23.17 3.70
C ALA A 598 -5.56 22.02 4.18
N PHE A 599 -6.19 21.29 3.26
CA PHE A 599 -6.98 20.11 3.57
C PHE A 599 -6.16 19.03 4.27
N ILE A 600 -4.96 18.72 3.76
CA ILE A 600 -4.06 17.74 4.40
C ILE A 600 -3.68 18.20 5.80
N ALA A 601 -3.28 19.46 5.95
CA ALA A 601 -2.87 20.02 7.25
C ALA A 601 -4.00 19.95 8.28
N TRP A 602 -5.24 20.28 7.88
CA TRP A 602 -6.42 20.13 8.71
C TRP A 602 -6.69 18.66 9.04
N ARG A 603 -6.74 17.79 8.03
CA ARG A 603 -7.04 16.36 8.20
C ARG A 603 -6.06 15.69 9.16
N ASP A 604 -4.77 15.94 8.99
CA ASP A 604 -3.72 15.28 9.77
C ASP A 604 -3.59 15.85 11.19
N ALA A 605 -4.15 17.04 11.46
CA ALA A 605 -4.23 17.63 12.79
C ALA A 605 -5.40 17.08 13.62
N ASN A 606 -6.39 16.42 13.00
CA ASN A 606 -7.58 15.93 13.67
C ASN A 606 -7.54 14.41 13.97
N PRO A 607 -8.12 13.94 15.09
CA PRO A 607 -8.25 12.51 15.37
C PRO A 607 -9.08 11.77 14.31
N ARG A 608 -8.81 10.47 14.10
CA ARG A 608 -9.51 9.64 13.12
C ARG A 608 -9.96 8.31 13.72
N GLY A 609 -11.21 7.90 13.42
CA GLY A 609 -11.76 6.63 13.88
C GLY A 609 -11.83 6.54 15.40
N ILE A 610 -11.26 5.47 15.96
CA ILE A 610 -11.22 5.22 17.41
C ILE A 610 -9.93 5.74 18.08
N GLU A 611 -9.04 6.36 17.30
CA GLU A 611 -7.73 6.80 17.78
C GLU A 611 -7.84 8.12 18.56
N ILE A 612 -7.12 8.20 19.68
CA ILE A 612 -7.16 9.35 20.59
C ILE A 612 -6.22 10.47 20.11
N LEU A 613 -5.20 10.13 19.33
CA LEU A 613 -4.16 11.05 18.85
C LEU A 613 -4.33 11.31 17.35
N SER A 614 -4.07 12.55 16.92
CA SER A 614 -4.09 12.90 15.51
C SER A 614 -2.94 12.23 14.73
N PRO A 615 -3.12 11.96 13.42
CA PRO A 615 -2.09 11.39 12.55
C PRO A 615 -0.73 12.10 12.69
N LYS A 616 -0.73 13.43 12.62
CA LYS A 616 0.48 14.26 12.71
C LYS A 616 1.19 14.11 14.05
N PHE A 617 0.44 14.02 15.15
CA PHE A 617 1.03 13.84 16.48
C PHE A 617 1.63 12.43 16.63
N ARG A 618 0.91 11.39 16.17
CA ARG A 618 1.42 10.01 16.17
C ARG A 618 2.69 9.87 15.35
N LEU A 619 2.72 10.46 14.15
CA LEU A 619 3.90 10.48 13.28
C LEU A 619 5.11 11.06 14.01
N LYS A 620 4.97 12.27 14.58
CA LYS A 620 6.04 12.94 15.33
C LYS A 620 6.50 12.15 16.54
N LYS A 621 5.56 11.59 17.33
CA LYS A 621 5.88 10.77 18.50
C LYS A 621 6.72 9.55 18.10
N ASN A 622 6.28 8.83 17.07
CA ASN A 622 6.97 7.65 16.57
C ASN A 622 8.36 7.99 16.04
N MET A 623 8.52 9.09 15.30
CA MET A 623 9.83 9.55 14.82
C MET A 623 10.80 9.87 15.97
N ARG A 624 10.31 10.44 17.07
CA ARG A 624 11.14 10.72 18.24
C ARG A 624 11.54 9.43 18.97
N GLU A 625 10.61 8.50 19.16
CA GLU A 625 10.84 7.28 19.95
C GLU A 625 11.59 6.18 19.15
N TYR A 626 11.42 6.16 17.83
CA TYR A 626 11.98 5.17 16.90
C TYR A 626 12.60 5.85 15.67
N PRO A 627 13.66 6.67 15.84
CA PRO A 627 14.22 7.50 14.76
C PRO A 627 14.89 6.70 13.63
N PHE A 628 15.12 5.40 13.83
CA PHE A 628 15.77 4.50 12.89
C PHE A 628 14.81 3.80 11.90
N VAL A 629 13.50 4.03 12.00
CA VAL A 629 12.51 3.36 11.13
C VAL A 629 12.50 3.97 9.73
N ALA A 630 12.58 5.29 9.64
CA ALA A 630 12.59 6.01 8.36
C ALA A 630 13.93 5.89 7.65
N VAL A 631 13.90 5.91 6.32
CA VAL A 631 15.10 5.91 5.47
C VAL A 631 15.47 7.36 5.16
N THR A 632 16.69 7.78 5.50
CA THR A 632 17.15 9.13 5.16
C THR A 632 17.37 9.27 3.66
N GLN A 633 16.80 10.31 3.05
CA GLN A 633 17.00 10.63 1.65
C GLN A 633 17.25 12.14 1.50
N LYS A 634 18.46 12.50 1.06
CA LYS A 634 18.79 13.89 0.73
C LYS A 634 18.36 14.19 -0.70
N LEU A 635 17.79 15.38 -0.91
CA LEU A 635 17.49 15.94 -2.22
C LEU A 635 18.76 16.57 -2.82
N ASN A 636 19.68 15.75 -3.31
CA ASN A 636 20.93 16.17 -3.95
C ASN A 636 20.88 15.92 -5.47
N ASN A 637 21.91 16.34 -6.21
CA ASN A 637 21.99 16.17 -7.67
C ASN A 637 21.83 14.70 -8.10
N GLU A 638 22.40 13.78 -7.33
CA GLU A 638 22.27 12.33 -7.57
C GLU A 638 20.81 11.88 -7.49
N TYR A 639 20.09 12.26 -6.43
CA TYR A 639 18.68 11.90 -6.28
C TYR A 639 17.77 12.62 -7.28
N LEU A 640 18.08 13.87 -7.64
CA LEU A 640 17.39 14.60 -8.72
C LEU A 640 17.55 13.86 -10.05
N LEU A 641 18.74 13.37 -10.36
CA LEU A 641 18.98 12.55 -11.56
C LEU A 641 18.32 11.17 -11.47
N ALA A 642 18.36 10.50 -10.32
CA ALA A 642 17.71 9.20 -10.11
C ALA A 642 16.19 9.27 -10.32
N THR A 643 15.60 10.43 -10.04
CA THR A 643 14.18 10.73 -10.23
C THR A 643 13.88 11.37 -11.60
N ALA A 644 14.87 11.63 -12.44
CA ALA A 644 14.65 12.03 -13.84
C ALA A 644 14.20 10.82 -14.68
N VAL A 645 13.40 11.05 -15.73
CA VAL A 645 12.79 9.97 -16.53
C VAL A 645 13.37 9.94 -17.93
N ASP A 646 13.76 8.76 -18.42
CA ASP A 646 14.32 8.57 -19.75
C ASP A 646 13.36 9.02 -20.86
N THR A 647 13.92 9.67 -21.89
CA THR A 647 13.21 10.02 -23.12
C THR A 647 14.01 9.63 -24.36
N ASN A 648 13.31 9.05 -25.33
CA ASN A 648 13.85 8.74 -26.65
C ASN A 648 13.37 9.73 -27.71
N THR A 649 12.55 10.72 -27.32
CA THR A 649 11.91 11.66 -28.22
C THR A 649 12.58 13.02 -28.10
N TYR A 650 13.70 13.18 -28.81
CA TYR A 650 14.43 14.45 -28.88
C TYR A 650 15.22 14.55 -30.19
N LYS A 651 15.71 15.75 -30.52
CA LYS A 651 16.69 15.98 -31.60
C LYS A 651 17.91 16.69 -31.04
N ILE A 652 19.09 16.45 -31.61
CA ILE A 652 20.29 17.21 -31.27
C ILE A 652 20.66 18.09 -32.47
N ASP A 653 20.77 19.39 -32.21
CA ASP A 653 21.39 20.35 -33.09
C ASP A 653 22.68 20.83 -32.40
N PHE A 654 23.84 20.68 -33.03
CA PHE A 654 25.10 21.02 -32.39
C PHE A 654 25.34 22.54 -32.23
N GLN A 655 24.49 23.40 -32.80
CA GLN A 655 24.50 24.84 -32.58
C GLN A 655 23.50 25.26 -31.50
N ARG A 656 22.32 24.63 -31.46
CA ARG A 656 21.21 25.03 -30.56
C ARG A 656 21.03 24.14 -29.33
N GLY A 657 21.53 22.91 -29.37
CA GLY A 657 21.49 21.93 -28.30
C GLY A 657 20.47 20.81 -28.50
N ILE A 658 19.95 20.29 -27.38
CA ILE A 658 18.94 19.24 -27.36
C ILE A 658 17.56 19.89 -27.50
N HIS A 659 16.75 19.41 -28.44
CA HIS A 659 15.39 19.88 -28.68
C HIS A 659 14.37 18.85 -28.22
N ILE A 660 13.50 19.23 -27.28
CA ILE A 660 12.40 18.39 -26.78
C ILE A 660 11.13 19.21 -26.80
N GLY A 661 10.11 18.74 -27.52
CA GLY A 661 8.88 19.49 -27.73
C GLY A 661 9.18 20.86 -28.38
N PRO A 662 8.81 21.98 -27.74
CA PRO A 662 9.12 23.33 -28.22
C PRO A 662 10.38 23.96 -27.58
N ILE A 663 11.12 23.22 -26.73
CA ILE A 663 12.18 23.78 -25.88
C ILE A 663 13.55 23.29 -26.34
N TRP A 664 14.50 24.22 -26.37
CA TRP A 664 15.93 23.94 -26.58
C TRP A 664 16.67 23.97 -25.25
N TYR A 665 17.56 22.99 -25.05
CA TYR A 665 18.40 22.82 -23.87
C TYR A 665 19.87 22.79 -24.28
N TRP A 666 20.71 23.50 -23.53
CA TRP A 666 22.13 23.60 -23.83
C TRP A 666 23.00 23.30 -22.61
N SER A 667 24.14 22.64 -22.86
CA SER A 667 25.31 22.62 -21.99
C SER A 667 26.57 22.75 -22.85
N PRO A 668 27.64 23.42 -22.39
CA PRO A 668 28.93 23.46 -23.10
C PRO A 668 29.47 22.07 -23.49
N ASP A 669 29.23 21.05 -22.66
CA ASP A 669 29.71 19.67 -22.86
C ASP A 669 29.11 18.99 -24.09
N ILE A 670 27.96 19.47 -24.61
CA ILE A 670 27.35 18.92 -25.84
C ILE A 670 28.32 18.99 -27.03
N LYS A 671 29.23 19.97 -27.04
CA LYS A 671 30.25 20.12 -28.09
C LYS A 671 31.17 18.89 -28.19
N GLU A 672 31.40 18.18 -27.09
CA GLU A 672 32.31 17.02 -27.04
C GLU A 672 31.78 15.79 -27.78
N VAL A 673 30.46 15.74 -28.02
CA VAL A 673 29.78 14.64 -28.73
C VAL A 673 29.82 14.83 -30.25
N ARG A 674 30.11 16.05 -30.73
CA ARG A 674 30.07 16.41 -32.15
C ARG A 674 31.00 15.51 -32.96
N GLY A 675 30.42 14.78 -33.93
CA GLY A 675 31.15 13.86 -34.80
C GLY A 675 31.52 12.50 -34.17
N LYS A 676 31.31 12.31 -32.85
CA LYS A 676 31.55 11.02 -32.16
C LYS A 676 30.29 10.15 -32.07
N LYS A 677 29.13 10.74 -31.77
CA LYS A 677 27.85 10.04 -31.63
C LYS A 677 26.71 10.83 -32.27
N SER A 678 25.76 10.12 -32.86
CA SER A 678 24.53 10.70 -33.42
C SER A 678 23.42 10.93 -32.39
N SER A 679 23.55 10.34 -31.19
CA SER A 679 22.58 10.42 -30.09
C SER A 679 23.26 10.16 -28.74
N VAL A 680 22.60 10.56 -27.65
CA VAL A 680 23.04 10.33 -26.25
C VAL A 680 21.86 9.86 -25.39
N GLU A 681 22.11 9.30 -24.21
CA GLU A 681 20.99 9.05 -23.27
C GLU A 681 20.51 10.38 -22.71
N VAL A 682 19.20 10.63 -22.71
CA VAL A 682 18.60 11.86 -22.20
C VAL A 682 17.49 11.55 -21.21
N ARG A 683 17.50 12.24 -20.07
CA ARG A 683 16.44 12.20 -19.06
C ARG A 683 15.83 13.57 -18.86
N THR A 684 14.51 13.64 -18.82
CA THR A 684 13.78 14.88 -18.50
C THR A 684 13.55 14.96 -17.00
N ASP A 685 13.69 16.16 -16.44
CA ASP A 685 13.27 16.40 -15.06
C ASP A 685 11.73 16.30 -14.96
N PRO A 686 11.17 15.58 -13.96
CA PRO A 686 9.73 15.38 -13.85
C PRO A 686 8.96 16.64 -13.43
N GLU A 687 9.61 17.62 -12.79
CA GLU A 687 8.96 18.82 -12.24
C GLU A 687 9.42 20.11 -12.92
N ASN A 688 10.72 20.21 -13.25
CA ASN A 688 11.31 21.40 -13.84
C ASN A 688 11.35 21.29 -15.38
N PRO A 689 10.54 22.06 -16.12
CA PRO A 689 10.52 21.99 -17.58
C PRO A 689 11.79 22.51 -18.25
N HIS A 690 12.67 23.18 -17.50
CA HIS A 690 13.84 23.88 -18.02
C HIS A 690 15.16 23.15 -17.77
N VAL A 691 15.11 21.88 -17.33
CA VAL A 691 16.27 21.03 -17.10
C VAL A 691 16.08 19.66 -17.76
N VAL A 692 17.11 19.21 -18.47
CA VAL A 692 17.27 17.82 -18.92
C VAL A 692 18.67 17.34 -18.60
N TYR A 693 18.87 16.04 -18.45
CA TYR A 693 20.18 15.44 -18.19
C TYR A 693 20.61 14.64 -19.39
N ALA A 694 21.83 14.84 -19.87
CA ALA A 694 22.41 14.12 -21.00
C ALA A 694 23.65 13.32 -20.57
N LEU A 695 23.76 12.06 -21.01
CA LEU A 695 24.93 11.23 -20.74
C LEU A 695 26.03 11.48 -21.78
N ILE A 696 27.07 12.22 -21.39
CA ILE A 696 28.19 12.67 -22.24
C ILE A 696 29.50 12.18 -21.61
N ASP A 697 30.32 11.46 -22.39
CA ASP A 697 31.60 10.86 -21.95
C ASP A 697 31.54 10.19 -20.56
N GLY A 698 30.48 9.41 -20.33
CA GLY A 698 30.27 8.64 -19.09
C GLY A 698 29.77 9.45 -17.90
N LYS A 699 29.43 10.73 -18.09
CA LYS A 699 28.93 11.64 -17.05
C LYS A 699 27.54 12.16 -17.40
N TRP A 700 26.70 12.29 -16.39
CA TRP A 700 25.40 12.93 -16.53
C TRP A 700 25.55 14.44 -16.40
N ILE A 701 25.27 15.16 -17.48
CA ILE A 701 25.41 16.61 -17.59
C ILE A 701 24.03 17.25 -17.60
N PRO A 702 23.73 18.20 -16.70
CA PRO A 702 22.50 18.98 -16.79
C PRO A 702 22.59 19.99 -17.93
N CYS A 703 21.55 20.04 -18.75
CA CYS A 703 21.37 20.96 -19.85
C CYS A 703 20.15 21.83 -19.56
N TYR A 704 20.28 23.13 -19.80
CA TYR A 704 19.30 24.13 -19.34
C TYR A 704 18.63 24.84 -20.52
N SER A 705 17.37 25.20 -20.33
CA SER A 705 16.68 26.13 -21.24
C SER A 705 17.04 27.59 -20.90
N SER A 706 16.73 28.51 -21.81
CA SER A 706 16.92 29.95 -21.60
C SER A 706 16.09 30.53 -20.43
N LYS A 707 15.06 29.81 -19.95
CA LYS A 707 14.18 30.27 -18.88
C LYS A 707 14.57 29.78 -17.48
N ILE A 708 15.67 29.03 -17.33
CA ILE A 708 16.06 28.44 -16.04
C ILE A 708 16.20 29.48 -14.92
N ASN A 709 16.79 30.65 -15.21
CA ASN A 709 16.98 31.72 -14.21
C ASN A 709 15.65 32.34 -13.76
N ARG A 710 14.69 32.48 -14.67
CA ARG A 710 13.33 32.93 -14.33
C ARG A 710 12.64 31.90 -13.44
N TYR A 711 12.74 30.62 -13.80
CA TYR A 711 12.14 29.53 -13.04
C TYR A 711 12.70 29.46 -11.61
N SER A 712 14.01 29.65 -11.44
CA SER A 712 14.63 29.66 -10.10
C SER A 712 14.17 30.81 -9.20
N ALA A 713 13.63 31.89 -9.77
CA ALA A 713 13.11 33.03 -9.00
C ALA A 713 11.67 32.83 -8.51
N LEU A 714 10.97 31.80 -8.99
CA LEU A 714 9.60 31.48 -8.58
C LEU A 714 9.57 30.81 -7.20
N ASP A 715 8.45 31.00 -6.47
CA ASP A 715 8.17 30.20 -5.27
C ASP A 715 7.89 28.72 -5.62
N GLY A 716 7.93 27.85 -4.62
CA GLY A 716 7.81 26.40 -4.83
C GLY A 716 6.52 25.95 -5.49
N ILE A 717 5.37 26.57 -5.20
CA ILE A 717 4.09 26.20 -5.84
C ILE A 717 4.10 26.70 -7.27
N SER A 718 4.54 27.94 -7.52
CA SER A 718 4.67 28.48 -8.88
C SER A 718 5.61 27.66 -9.77
N GLN A 719 6.71 27.13 -9.21
CA GLN A 719 7.60 26.21 -9.91
C GLN A 719 6.88 24.91 -10.34
N LEU A 720 6.08 24.33 -9.44
CA LEU A 720 5.29 23.12 -9.74
C LEU A 720 4.18 23.40 -10.77
N VAL A 721 3.52 24.56 -10.66
CA VAL A 721 2.47 25.00 -11.59
C VAL A 721 3.05 25.24 -12.99
N GLU A 722 4.20 25.91 -13.11
CA GLU A 722 4.84 26.11 -14.41
C GLU A 722 5.24 24.77 -15.04
N GLY A 723 5.79 23.84 -14.25
CA GLY A 723 6.05 22.48 -14.71
C GLY A 723 4.80 21.77 -15.23
N LEU A 724 3.69 21.86 -14.48
CA LEU A 724 2.40 21.28 -14.89
C LEU A 724 1.89 21.86 -16.21
N ILE A 725 1.96 23.18 -16.38
CA ILE A 725 1.43 23.87 -17.58
C ILE A 725 2.33 23.65 -18.80
N VAL A 726 3.65 23.64 -18.61
CA VAL A 726 4.61 23.50 -19.72
C VAL A 726 4.74 22.05 -20.18
N ILE A 727 4.76 21.09 -19.25
CA ILE A 727 4.95 19.66 -19.54
C ILE A 727 3.61 18.98 -19.79
N ASP A 728 2.70 19.01 -18.81
CA ASP A 728 1.51 18.16 -18.83
C ASP A 728 0.39 18.72 -19.71
N ALA A 729 0.20 20.05 -19.73
CA ALA A 729 -0.83 20.70 -20.56
C ALA A 729 -0.36 21.02 -22.00
N PHE A 730 0.84 20.56 -22.41
CA PHE A 730 1.43 20.90 -23.71
C PHE A 730 0.50 20.61 -24.89
N SER A 731 -0.10 19.40 -24.93
CA SER A 731 -0.96 19.00 -26.04
C SER A 731 -2.23 19.86 -26.15
N GLU A 732 -2.81 20.28 -25.02
CA GLU A 732 -4.02 21.10 -25.01
C GLU A 732 -3.68 22.54 -25.39
N ARG A 733 -2.53 23.06 -24.93
CA ARG A 733 -2.02 24.36 -25.38
C ARG A 733 -1.75 24.40 -26.89
N GLN A 734 -1.28 23.31 -27.49
CA GLN A 734 -1.12 23.24 -28.95
C GLN A 734 -2.46 23.32 -29.68
N LYS A 735 -3.51 22.67 -29.14
CA LYS A 735 -4.87 22.79 -29.71
C LYS A 735 -5.42 24.20 -29.60
N ILE A 736 -5.23 24.86 -28.45
CA ILE A 736 -5.64 26.26 -28.26
C ILE A 736 -4.92 27.17 -29.26
N LYS A 737 -3.60 26.99 -29.41
CA LYS A 737 -2.82 27.73 -30.40
C LYS A 737 -3.32 27.48 -31.82
N GLN A 738 -3.54 26.22 -32.18
CA GLN A 738 -4.05 25.87 -33.51
C GLN A 738 -5.41 26.54 -33.78
N ALA A 739 -6.32 26.54 -32.82
CA ALA A 739 -7.61 27.22 -32.95
C ALA A 739 -7.43 28.73 -33.14
N ALA A 740 -6.54 29.37 -32.37
CA ALA A 740 -6.22 30.78 -32.52
C ALA A 740 -5.58 31.10 -33.89
N ASP A 741 -4.69 30.22 -34.40
CA ASP A 741 -4.10 30.35 -35.73
C ASP A 741 -5.18 30.21 -36.84
N GLU A 742 -6.14 29.28 -36.68
CA GLU A 742 -7.30 29.12 -37.58
C GLU A 742 -8.23 30.34 -37.53
N ASP A 743 -8.45 30.94 -36.35
CA ASP A 743 -9.20 32.19 -36.18
C ASP A 743 -8.52 33.36 -36.88
N ALA A 744 -7.20 33.50 -36.73
CA ALA A 744 -6.43 34.53 -37.43
C ALA A 744 -6.59 34.41 -38.95
N VAL A 745 -6.53 33.19 -39.50
CA VAL A 745 -6.77 32.96 -40.93
C VAL A 745 -8.20 33.34 -41.33
N ARG A 746 -9.21 33.03 -40.50
CA ARG A 746 -10.61 33.44 -40.76
C ARG A 746 -10.77 34.95 -40.77
N ILE A 747 -10.15 35.66 -39.83
CA ILE A 747 -10.17 37.14 -39.77
C ILE A 747 -9.50 37.73 -41.01
N ILE A 748 -8.31 37.24 -41.39
CA ILE A 748 -7.60 37.70 -42.60
C ILE A 748 -8.44 37.48 -43.85
N LYS A 749 -9.10 36.31 -43.97
CA LYS A 749 -9.95 36.00 -45.11
C LYS A 749 -11.16 36.94 -45.20
N LYS A 750 -11.83 37.19 -44.07
CA LYS A 750 -12.97 38.12 -43.99
C LYS A 750 -12.54 39.54 -44.39
N LEU A 751 -11.42 40.02 -43.85
CA LEU A 751 -10.86 41.33 -44.22
C LEU A 751 -10.56 41.45 -45.71
N TYR A 752 -10.03 40.39 -46.30
CA TYR A 752 -9.74 40.36 -47.74
C TYR A 752 -11.02 40.39 -48.59
N GLU A 753 -12.05 39.63 -48.20
CA GLU A 753 -13.36 39.63 -48.86
C GLU A 753 -14.04 41.01 -48.75
N ASP A 754 -14.10 41.59 -47.55
CA ASP A 754 -14.70 42.90 -47.27
C ASP A 754 -13.94 44.03 -48.00
N SER A 755 -12.60 43.98 -48.04
CA SER A 755 -11.77 44.96 -48.78
C SER A 755 -11.93 44.83 -50.29
N LYS A 756 -12.20 43.61 -50.80
CA LYS A 756 -12.45 43.36 -52.23
C LYS A 756 -13.83 43.86 -52.66
N GLU A 757 -14.83 43.78 -51.79
CA GLU A 757 -16.17 44.33 -52.04
C GLU A 757 -16.21 45.86 -51.96
N THR A 758 -15.44 46.47 -51.06
CA THR A 758 -15.49 47.93 -50.81
C THR A 758 -14.40 48.74 -51.52
N GLY A 759 -13.35 48.10 -52.05
CA GLY A 759 -12.24 48.76 -52.75
C GLY A 759 -11.29 49.55 -51.84
N VAL A 760 -11.46 49.46 -50.51
CA VAL A 760 -10.65 50.16 -49.49
C VAL A 760 -10.16 49.14 -48.47
N SER A 761 -8.89 49.23 -48.06
CA SER A 761 -8.32 48.38 -47.01
C SER A 761 -9.03 48.66 -45.68
N GLN A 762 -9.74 47.68 -45.14
CA GLN A 762 -10.34 47.82 -43.80
C GLN A 762 -9.34 47.46 -42.70
N MET A 763 -9.30 48.27 -41.63
CA MET A 763 -8.62 47.92 -40.38
C MET A 763 -9.63 47.27 -39.42
N VAL A 764 -9.21 46.22 -38.73
CA VAL A 764 -9.95 45.67 -37.58
C VAL A 764 -9.57 46.49 -36.35
N GLU A 765 -10.54 47.15 -35.73
CA GLU A 765 -10.41 47.53 -34.33
C GLU A 765 -10.45 46.24 -33.51
N PHE A 766 -9.29 45.82 -33.00
CA PHE A 766 -9.27 44.83 -31.94
C PHE A 766 -9.84 45.53 -30.70
N GLU A 767 -11.03 45.12 -30.25
CA GLU A 767 -11.44 45.36 -28.87
C GLU A 767 -10.42 44.62 -28.00
N PHE A 768 -9.35 45.32 -27.61
CA PHE A 768 -8.64 44.94 -26.40
C PHE A 768 -9.69 45.00 -25.31
N VAL A 769 -9.90 43.89 -24.62
CA VAL A 769 -10.51 43.94 -23.30
C VAL A 769 -9.51 44.74 -22.48
N ASP A 770 -9.72 46.06 -22.40
CA ASP A 770 -9.13 46.85 -21.33
C ASP A 770 -9.45 46.07 -20.06
N GLU A 771 -8.41 45.77 -19.28
CA GLU A 771 -8.57 45.26 -17.93
C GLU A 771 -9.72 46.02 -17.32
N ALA A 772 -10.80 45.32 -16.96
CA ALA A 772 -11.91 45.93 -16.28
C ALA A 772 -11.30 46.74 -15.14
N GLU A 773 -11.33 48.07 -15.27
CA GLU A 773 -11.12 48.96 -14.15
C GLU A 773 -12.03 48.40 -13.07
N SER A 774 -11.40 47.86 -12.03
CA SER A 774 -12.09 47.49 -10.82
C SER A 774 -12.85 48.72 -10.39
N THR A 775 -14.17 48.72 -10.59
CA THR A 775 -15.08 49.79 -10.20
C THR A 775 -15.24 49.83 -8.67
N ASP A 776 -14.14 49.82 -7.92
CA ASP A 776 -14.14 49.93 -6.45
C ASP A 776 -12.82 50.50 -5.85
N GLU A 777 -11.95 51.14 -6.62
CA GLU A 777 -10.93 52.04 -6.04
C GLU A 777 -11.00 53.41 -6.72
N GLU A 778 -11.70 54.37 -6.08
CA GLU A 778 -11.58 55.78 -6.43
C GLU A 778 -10.09 56.15 -6.39
N SER A 779 -9.54 56.55 -7.54
CA SER A 779 -8.18 57.06 -7.63
C SER A 779 -7.96 58.15 -6.57
N ILE A 780 -6.84 58.08 -5.85
CA ILE A 780 -6.42 59.08 -4.85
C ILE A 780 -6.46 60.51 -5.45
N PHE A 781 -6.23 60.65 -6.76
CA PHE A 781 -6.28 61.92 -7.46
C PHE A 781 -7.71 62.45 -7.70
N SER A 782 -8.72 61.56 -7.78
CA SER A 782 -10.14 61.95 -7.79
C SER A 782 -10.62 62.40 -6.42
N MET A 783 -10.19 61.73 -5.34
CA MET A 783 -10.49 62.16 -3.97
C MET A 783 -9.87 63.53 -3.66
N LEU A 784 -8.66 63.81 -4.17
CA LEU A 784 -7.98 65.10 -4.03
C LEU A 784 -8.66 66.26 -4.75
N LYS A 785 -9.47 66.01 -5.79
CA LYS A 785 -10.19 67.06 -6.52
C LYS A 785 -11.37 67.65 -5.75
N ASN A 786 -11.95 66.89 -4.83
CA ASN A 786 -13.11 67.28 -4.03
C ASN A 786 -12.78 67.46 -2.54
N ALA A 787 -11.51 67.31 -2.15
CA ALA A 787 -11.08 67.50 -0.77
C ALA A 787 -11.13 68.98 -0.39
N GLU A 788 -11.78 69.29 0.74
CA GLU A 788 -11.89 70.64 1.28
C GLU A 788 -10.50 71.11 1.77
N ILE A 789 -9.95 72.15 1.15
CA ILE A 789 -8.65 72.72 1.51
C ILE A 789 -8.82 73.54 2.80
N ILE A 790 -8.34 73.01 3.93
CA ILE A 790 -8.27 73.75 5.19
C ILE A 790 -6.90 74.44 5.27
N PRO A 791 -6.82 75.78 5.26
CA PRO A 791 -5.55 76.47 5.45
C PRO A 791 -5.06 76.29 6.90
N LEU A 792 -3.89 75.69 7.06
CA LEU A 792 -3.18 75.63 8.34
C LEU A 792 -2.48 76.97 8.59
N ALA A 793 -2.76 77.58 9.74
CA ALA A 793 -1.99 78.72 10.23
C ALA A 793 -0.54 78.26 10.49
N THR A 794 0.41 78.86 9.79
CA THR A 794 1.84 78.57 9.96
C THR A 794 2.47 79.67 10.81
N GLU A 795 3.03 79.29 11.95
CA GLU A 795 3.94 80.15 12.70
C GLU A 795 5.32 80.11 12.03
N SER A 796 5.87 81.29 11.76
CA SER A 796 7.17 81.43 11.11
C SER A 796 8.32 81.19 12.10
N TRP A 797 9.28 80.36 11.70
CA TRP A 797 10.55 80.19 12.39
C TRP A 797 11.65 80.91 11.59
N GLU A 798 12.15 82.02 12.12
CA GLU A 798 13.38 82.66 11.62
C GLU A 798 14.60 81.86 12.11
N VAL A 799 15.37 81.31 11.16
CA VAL A 799 16.70 80.76 11.43
C VAL A 799 17.73 81.88 11.23
N LYS A 800 18.23 82.44 12.33
CA LYS A 800 19.41 83.31 12.32
C LYS A 800 20.67 82.49 12.04
N ASN A 801 21.25 82.66 10.85
CA ASN A 801 22.61 82.20 10.56
C ASN A 801 23.61 83.14 11.22
N VAL A 802 24.34 82.67 12.23
CA VAL A 802 25.55 83.32 12.74
C VAL A 802 26.74 82.65 12.05
N TRP A 803 27.33 83.34 11.08
CA TRP A 803 28.68 83.06 10.60
C TRP A 803 29.65 83.82 11.50
N ASN A 804 30.54 83.12 12.17
CA ASN A 804 31.76 83.72 12.72
C ASN A 804 32.95 83.25 11.89
N ASN A 805 33.73 84.23 11.44
CA ASN A 805 35.04 84.12 10.79
C ASN A 805 36.06 83.33 11.60
#